data_AF-A0A161IJ66-F1
#
_entry.id   AF-A0A161IJ66-F1
#
_cell.length_a   1.000
_cell.length_b   1.000
_cell.length_c   1.000
_cell.angle_alpha   90.00
_cell.angle_beta   90.00
_cell.angle_gamma   90.00
#
_symmetry.space_group_name_H-M   'P 1'
#
loop_
_entity.id
_entity.type
_entity.pdbx_description
1 polymer ?
#
loop_
_entity_poly.entity_id
_entity_poly.type
_entity_poly.pdbx_seq_one_letter_code
_entity_poly.pdbx_strand_id
1 'polypeptide(L)'
;MDNTPRVLAGRYEVGELIGRGGMAEVHIGHDARLGRTVAIKVLRSDLARDPSFLARFRREAQSAAALNHPAIVAVYDTGEDISTDPTGNQVHIPFIVMEYVEGHTVRDILADGAAVPIEEAVEITVGILSALEYSHHAGIVHRDIKPANVMITPTGAVKVMDFGIARAIADSAATMTQGQAVIGTAQYLSPEQARGEQVDARSDLYSTGCVLFELLTGRPPFVGDSPVALAYQHVGQEAQRPSEVASDVPDVLDRITLKALTKNRDHRYSSAAEFRADLESAMRGGSVAAPMLGSAAAGYAATQVLGDPSGTQVMNPTQAAPWGATGLPADSTGVGTPNAPDEDDKPSRKGLMWTLITIGVLALATIITLLIINSGPDEPETVAVPELTATMSRADAQRAIEAVNLVFSERVDQESDEPEDTLTRSEPASGEQAPVGSTVEVYFSGGPETFPMPDVTGMSQEEAESAIEEAELTVGDVSEQAQAGADQGEVISSSPAPREAVNPGDSVDLVVASGQVDLPNLIGQSQEEAENTLDDLGLDSSIERTPVDDGNDVGLVVQQSPEGGTVGQDTRVTLTIGEEPEAEMTQLPNVVGMTVDEALEALSSQANVNARQTTASSEEYCSGYVSAQDPPAGSEVEVGSDVTITVSTGAPGQDCSAGGPTPAPAVGDDGGDEGDGGDDDEGILPSP
;
A
#
# COMPACT_ATOMS: atom_id res chain seq x y z
N MET A 1 -17.83 15.92 -35.00
CA MET A 1 -16.74 15.23 -34.28
C MET A 1 -16.36 14.06 -35.15
N ASP A 2 -15.13 14.06 -35.66
CA ASP A 2 -14.69 13.06 -36.63
C ASP A 2 -14.53 11.71 -35.91
N ASN A 3 -15.34 10.73 -36.31
CA ASN A 3 -15.34 9.39 -35.72
C ASN A 3 -14.20 8.54 -36.30
N THR A 4 -12.99 9.10 -36.30
CA THR A 4 -11.77 8.42 -36.73
C THR A 4 -11.22 7.64 -35.53
N PRO A 5 -11.10 6.29 -35.60
CA PRO A 5 -10.58 5.52 -34.48
C PRO A 5 -9.15 5.97 -34.15
N ARG A 6 -8.83 6.08 -32.85
CA ARG A 6 -7.47 6.42 -32.41
C ARG A 6 -6.56 5.22 -32.73
N VAL A 7 -5.48 5.45 -33.47
CA VAL A 7 -4.53 4.38 -33.85
C VAL A 7 -3.14 4.68 -33.29
N LEU A 8 -2.70 3.89 -32.31
CA LEU A 8 -1.36 4.04 -31.72
C LEU A 8 -0.31 3.44 -32.64
N ALA A 9 0.81 4.16 -32.81
CA ALA A 9 1.94 3.78 -33.66
C ALA A 9 1.56 3.35 -35.10
N GLY A 10 0.41 3.79 -35.61
CA GLY A 10 -0.12 3.38 -36.92
C GLY A 10 -0.45 1.89 -37.06
N ARG A 11 -0.60 1.16 -35.95
CA ARG A 11 -0.83 -0.30 -35.92
C ARG A 11 -1.98 -0.75 -35.01
N TYR A 12 -2.16 -0.09 -33.88
CA TYR A 12 -3.07 -0.54 -32.83
C TYR A 12 -4.30 0.35 -32.79
N GLU A 13 -5.42 -0.16 -33.29
CA GLU A 13 -6.70 0.53 -33.22
C GLU A 13 -7.24 0.43 -31.79
N VAL A 14 -7.44 1.57 -31.14
CA VAL A 14 -7.96 1.66 -29.77
C VAL A 14 -9.48 1.66 -29.82
N GLY A 15 -10.09 0.69 -29.13
CA GLY A 15 -11.53 0.57 -28.94
C GLY A 15 -11.97 1.14 -27.59
N GLU A 16 -12.95 0.48 -26.98
CA GLU A 16 -13.58 0.91 -25.74
C GLU A 16 -12.66 0.78 -24.51
N LEU A 17 -12.87 1.64 -23.52
CA LEU A 17 -12.21 1.56 -22.21
C LEU A 17 -12.77 0.36 -21.44
N ILE A 18 -11.91 -0.59 -21.06
CA ILE A 18 -12.29 -1.81 -20.32
C ILE A 18 -11.81 -1.81 -18.87
N GLY A 19 -10.94 -0.88 -18.48
CA GLY A 19 -10.51 -0.74 -17.09
C GLY A 19 -9.77 0.57 -16.84
N ARG A 20 -9.88 1.11 -15.62
CA ARG A 20 -9.22 2.37 -15.22
C ARG A 20 -8.55 2.18 -13.86
N GLY A 21 -7.22 2.21 -13.86
CA GLY A 21 -6.42 2.21 -12.63
C GLY A 21 -6.00 3.63 -12.23
N GLY A 22 -5.37 3.76 -11.06
CA GLY A 22 -4.83 5.06 -10.62
C GLY A 22 -3.83 5.66 -11.61
N MET A 23 -3.01 4.80 -12.23
CA MET A 23 -1.89 5.19 -13.08
C MET A 23 -2.18 5.14 -14.59
N ALA A 24 -3.01 4.19 -15.05
CA ALA A 24 -3.17 3.87 -16.47
C ALA A 24 -4.61 3.47 -16.80
N GLU A 25 -4.98 3.65 -18.07
CA GLU A 25 -6.27 3.26 -18.65
C GLU A 25 -6.07 2.09 -19.61
N VAL A 26 -6.85 1.02 -19.42
CA VAL A 26 -6.80 -0.19 -20.23
C VAL A 26 -7.97 -0.17 -21.21
N HIS A 27 -7.65 -0.23 -22.50
CA HIS A 27 -8.63 -0.28 -23.58
C HIS A 27 -8.58 -1.64 -24.27
N ILE A 28 -9.72 -2.12 -24.77
CA ILE A 28 -9.71 -3.18 -25.79
C ILE A 28 -9.19 -2.57 -27.11
N GLY A 29 -8.47 -3.35 -27.91
CA GLY A 29 -7.97 -2.87 -29.19
C GLY A 29 -7.70 -3.98 -30.19
N HIS A 30 -7.37 -3.57 -31.41
CA HIS A 30 -7.08 -4.47 -32.53
C HIS A 30 -5.67 -4.24 -33.08
N ASP A 31 -4.86 -5.29 -33.13
CA ASP A 31 -3.55 -5.29 -33.81
C ASP A 31 -3.79 -5.49 -35.30
N ALA A 32 -3.96 -4.38 -36.05
CA ALA A 32 -4.29 -4.40 -37.48
C ALA A 32 -3.25 -5.09 -38.37
N ARG A 33 -2.04 -5.37 -37.83
CA ARG A 33 -0.98 -6.11 -38.54
C ARG A 33 -1.07 -7.62 -38.35
N LEU A 34 -1.52 -8.09 -37.19
CA LEU A 34 -1.63 -9.52 -36.86
C LEU A 34 -3.08 -10.03 -36.85
N GLY A 35 -4.07 -9.14 -36.94
CA GLY A 35 -5.50 -9.50 -37.01
C GLY A 35 -6.06 -10.06 -35.70
N ARG A 36 -5.54 -9.63 -34.54
CA ARG A 36 -5.91 -10.14 -33.22
C ARG A 36 -6.39 -9.05 -32.27
N THR A 37 -7.32 -9.40 -31.38
CA THR A 37 -7.71 -8.57 -30.24
C THR A 37 -6.57 -8.51 -29.21
N VAL A 38 -6.35 -7.34 -28.64
CA VAL A 38 -5.32 -7.06 -27.62
C VAL A 38 -5.89 -6.14 -26.55
N ALA A 39 -5.32 -6.19 -25.35
CA ALA A 39 -5.53 -5.14 -24.37
C ALA A 39 -4.40 -4.10 -24.51
N ILE A 40 -4.75 -2.82 -24.44
CA ILE A 40 -3.83 -1.70 -24.60
C ILE A 40 -3.88 -0.87 -23.31
N LYS A 41 -2.85 -1.00 -22.49
CA LYS A 41 -2.65 -0.20 -21.27
C LYS A 41 -1.93 1.08 -21.66
N VAL A 42 -2.55 2.23 -21.42
CA VAL A 42 -2.04 3.56 -21.78
C VAL A 42 -1.82 4.36 -20.51
N LEU A 43 -0.65 4.95 -20.32
CA LEU A 43 -0.41 5.84 -19.17
C LEU A 43 -1.35 7.05 -19.26
N ARG A 44 -1.96 7.48 -18.16
CA ARG A 44 -2.84 8.65 -18.19
C ARG A 44 -2.06 9.92 -18.57
N SER A 45 -2.68 10.81 -19.34
CA SER A 45 -2.01 12.00 -19.91
C SER A 45 -1.57 13.04 -18.86
N ASP A 46 -2.24 13.10 -17.72
CA ASP A 46 -1.88 13.93 -16.57
C ASP A 46 -0.62 13.41 -15.87
N LEU A 47 -0.44 12.09 -15.78
CA LEU A 47 0.73 11.44 -15.18
C LEU A 47 1.91 11.27 -16.15
N ALA A 48 1.68 11.38 -17.47
CA ALA A 48 2.71 11.23 -18.50
C ALA A 48 3.79 12.33 -18.49
N ARG A 49 3.65 13.38 -17.67
CA ARG A 49 4.68 14.41 -17.46
C ARG A 49 5.62 14.10 -16.30
N ASP A 50 5.26 13.17 -15.42
CA ASP A 50 6.03 12.84 -14.22
C ASP A 50 7.08 11.74 -14.53
N PRO A 51 8.38 12.01 -14.35
CA PRO A 51 9.43 11.02 -14.56
C PRO A 51 9.29 9.75 -13.71
N SER A 52 8.68 9.83 -12.52
CA SER A 52 8.48 8.71 -11.61
C SER A 52 7.48 7.70 -12.17
N PHE A 53 6.30 8.18 -12.60
CA PHE A 53 5.27 7.37 -13.25
C PHE A 53 5.78 6.81 -14.60
N LEU A 54 6.48 7.61 -15.41
CA LEU A 54 7.11 7.11 -16.64
C LEU A 54 8.12 5.97 -16.39
N ALA A 55 8.97 6.10 -15.36
CA ALA A 55 9.94 5.08 -14.98
C ALA A 55 9.28 3.80 -14.44
N ARG A 56 8.21 3.95 -13.64
CA ARG A 56 7.38 2.86 -13.12
C ARG A 56 6.72 2.08 -14.27
N PHE A 57 6.09 2.77 -15.21
CA PHE A 57 5.39 2.18 -16.35
C PHE A 57 6.32 1.38 -17.27
N ARG A 58 7.48 1.96 -17.61
CA ARG A 58 8.50 1.29 -18.43
C ARG A 58 9.07 0.03 -17.76
N ARG A 59 9.25 0.05 -16.43
CA ARG A 59 9.81 -1.09 -15.67
C ARG A 59 8.83 -2.26 -15.53
N GLU A 60 7.55 -1.95 -15.34
CA GLU A 60 6.45 -2.91 -15.37
C GLU A 60 6.42 -3.64 -16.72
N ALA A 61 6.41 -2.88 -17.83
CA ALA A 61 6.44 -3.44 -19.18
C ALA A 61 7.65 -4.37 -19.42
N GLN A 62 8.84 -3.96 -18.98
CA GLN A 62 10.07 -4.75 -19.10
C GLN A 62 10.05 -6.04 -18.28
N SER A 63 9.44 -6.00 -17.09
CA SER A 63 9.35 -7.16 -16.20
C SER A 63 8.35 -8.18 -16.74
N ALA A 64 7.16 -7.73 -17.16
CA ALA A 64 6.15 -8.61 -17.75
C ALA A 64 6.55 -9.17 -19.13
N ALA A 65 7.28 -8.40 -19.97
CA ALA A 65 7.74 -8.87 -21.28
C ALA A 65 8.79 -10.01 -21.23
N ALA A 66 9.42 -10.24 -20.07
CA ALA A 66 10.34 -11.37 -19.87
C ALA A 66 9.61 -12.70 -19.56
N LEU A 67 8.30 -12.67 -19.33
CA LEU A 67 7.52 -13.80 -18.86
C LEU A 67 6.65 -14.39 -19.97
N ASN A 68 6.67 -15.73 -20.11
CA ASN A 68 5.81 -16.46 -21.03
C ASN A 68 5.32 -17.74 -20.36
N HIS A 69 4.12 -17.69 -19.79
CA HIS A 69 3.51 -18.77 -19.04
C HIS A 69 2.00 -18.77 -19.24
N PRO A 70 1.30 -19.94 -19.33
CA PRO A 70 -0.14 -19.98 -19.56
C PRO A 70 -0.97 -19.17 -18.56
N ALA A 71 -0.55 -19.15 -17.29
CA ALA A 71 -1.22 -18.42 -16.21
C ALA A 71 -0.72 -16.96 -16.01
N ILE A 72 0.05 -16.41 -16.96
CA ILE A 72 0.50 -15.01 -16.95
C ILE A 72 -0.08 -14.31 -18.19
N VAL A 73 -0.52 -13.06 -18.04
CA VAL A 73 -0.93 -12.21 -19.16
C VAL A 73 0.30 -11.80 -19.96
N ALA A 74 0.38 -12.25 -21.21
CA ALA A 74 1.56 -12.00 -22.04
C ALA A 74 1.64 -10.54 -22.52
N VAL A 75 2.78 -9.88 -22.35
CA VAL A 75 3.08 -8.59 -23.01
C VAL A 75 3.61 -8.86 -24.42
N TYR A 76 3.05 -8.18 -25.41
CA TYR A 76 3.35 -8.36 -26.82
C TYR A 76 4.21 -7.26 -27.43
N ASP A 77 4.01 -6.01 -27.01
CA ASP A 77 4.69 -4.84 -27.58
C ASP A 77 4.63 -3.65 -26.62
N THR A 78 5.48 -2.66 -26.84
CA THR A 78 5.52 -1.41 -26.07
C THR A 78 5.81 -0.24 -27.00
N GLY A 79 5.13 0.89 -26.83
CA GLY A 79 5.37 2.06 -27.66
C GLY A 79 5.06 3.37 -26.96
N GLU A 80 5.16 4.46 -27.70
CA GLU A 80 4.78 5.80 -27.29
C GLU A 80 3.88 6.42 -28.35
N ASP A 81 2.87 7.16 -27.92
CA ASP A 81 1.98 7.97 -28.74
C ASP A 81 2.24 9.45 -28.47
N ILE A 82 2.03 10.32 -29.46
CA ILE A 82 2.24 11.77 -29.31
C ILE A 82 0.88 12.43 -29.15
N SER A 83 0.59 12.90 -27.94
CA SER A 83 -0.61 13.68 -27.64
C SER A 83 -0.28 15.17 -27.57
N THR A 84 -1.06 15.99 -28.26
CA THR A 84 -0.93 17.46 -28.18
C THR A 84 -1.91 17.99 -27.14
N ASP A 85 -1.37 18.58 -26.08
CA ASP A 85 -2.12 19.26 -25.03
C ASP A 85 -2.91 20.48 -25.57
N PRO A 86 -3.99 20.98 -24.93
CA PRO A 86 -4.70 22.18 -25.38
C PRO A 86 -3.81 23.44 -25.44
N THR A 87 -2.66 23.42 -24.78
CA THR A 87 -1.61 24.45 -24.83
C THR A 87 -0.70 24.37 -26.07
N GLY A 88 -0.85 23.35 -26.92
CA GLY A 88 -0.02 23.10 -28.11
C GLY A 88 1.25 22.28 -27.84
N ASN A 89 1.51 21.92 -26.58
CA ASN A 89 2.68 21.12 -26.20
C ASN A 89 2.49 19.64 -26.56
N GLN A 90 3.51 19.03 -27.18
CA GLN A 90 3.52 17.59 -27.47
C GLN A 90 4.03 16.81 -26.25
N VAL A 91 3.24 15.81 -25.82
CA VAL A 91 3.55 14.92 -24.70
C VAL A 91 3.62 13.48 -25.22
N HIS A 92 4.71 12.79 -24.87
CA HIS A 92 4.89 11.37 -25.17
C HIS A 92 4.13 10.53 -24.13
N ILE A 93 3.10 9.82 -24.57
CA ILE A 93 2.30 8.94 -23.72
C ILE A 93 2.69 7.49 -24.01
N PRO A 94 3.36 6.78 -23.09
CA PRO A 94 3.72 5.38 -23.30
C PRO A 94 2.49 4.47 -23.21
N PHE A 95 2.53 3.38 -23.96
CA PHE A 95 1.53 2.31 -23.95
C PHE A 95 2.17 0.92 -23.99
N ILE A 96 1.48 -0.06 -23.41
CA ILE A 96 1.83 -1.48 -23.39
C ILE A 96 0.70 -2.23 -24.11
N VAL A 97 1.06 -3.10 -25.03
CA VAL A 97 0.12 -3.99 -25.72
C VAL A 97 0.29 -5.39 -25.14
N MET A 98 -0.80 -5.96 -24.63
CA MET A 98 -0.81 -7.23 -23.92
C MET A 98 -1.95 -8.14 -24.39
N GLU A 99 -1.93 -9.39 -23.95
CA GLU A 99 -2.99 -10.36 -24.14
C GLU A 99 -4.32 -9.81 -23.64
N TYR A 100 -5.34 -9.81 -24.52
CA TYR A 100 -6.71 -9.60 -24.10
C TYR A 100 -7.22 -10.89 -23.47
N VAL A 101 -7.53 -10.84 -22.17
CA VAL A 101 -8.15 -11.93 -21.45
C VAL A 101 -9.65 -11.64 -21.38
N GLU A 102 -10.45 -12.47 -22.05
CA GLU A 102 -11.90 -12.50 -21.86
C GLU A 102 -12.19 -13.22 -20.54
N GLY A 103 -12.92 -12.57 -19.62
CA GLY A 103 -13.14 -13.08 -18.26
C GLY A 103 -13.48 -11.97 -17.26
N HIS A 104 -13.51 -12.33 -15.97
CA HIS A 104 -13.72 -11.42 -14.84
C HIS A 104 -12.49 -11.43 -13.93
N THR A 105 -12.28 -10.36 -13.15
CA THR A 105 -11.26 -10.39 -12.10
C THR A 105 -11.77 -11.16 -10.88
N VAL A 106 -10.87 -11.68 -10.04
CA VAL A 106 -11.25 -12.31 -8.77
C VAL A 106 -11.93 -11.29 -7.84
N ARG A 107 -11.61 -10.00 -7.99
CA ARG A 107 -12.32 -8.91 -7.29
C ARG A 107 -13.81 -8.84 -7.68
N ASP A 108 -14.13 -9.03 -8.96
CA ASP A 108 -15.52 -8.97 -9.44
C ASP A 108 -16.34 -10.16 -8.91
N ILE A 109 -15.69 -11.31 -8.73
CA ILE A 109 -16.30 -12.52 -8.14
C ILE A 109 -16.60 -12.32 -6.65
N LEU A 110 -15.72 -11.61 -5.94
CA LEU A 110 -15.85 -11.31 -4.50
C LEU A 110 -16.69 -10.05 -4.21
N ALA A 111 -17.22 -9.37 -5.23
CA ALA A 111 -17.86 -8.05 -5.09
C ALA A 111 -19.09 -8.06 -4.17
N ASP A 112 -19.83 -9.18 -4.13
CA ASP A 112 -21.02 -9.36 -3.30
C ASP A 112 -20.69 -9.84 -1.86
N GLY A 113 -19.39 -9.93 -1.50
CA GLY A 113 -18.94 -10.41 -0.18
C GLY A 113 -19.16 -11.91 0.08
N ALA A 114 -19.52 -12.67 -0.95
CA ALA A 114 -19.73 -14.11 -0.86
C ALA A 114 -18.40 -14.88 -0.93
N ALA A 115 -18.27 -15.93 -0.09
CA ALA A 115 -17.16 -16.87 -0.21
C ALA A 115 -17.29 -17.69 -1.51
N VAL A 116 -16.15 -17.98 -2.14
CA VAL A 116 -16.04 -18.81 -3.34
C VAL A 116 -16.05 -20.28 -2.93
N PRO A 117 -16.69 -21.19 -3.70
CA PRO A 117 -16.65 -22.62 -3.42
C PRO A 117 -15.23 -23.13 -3.20
N ILE A 118 -15.02 -23.96 -2.17
CA ILE A 118 -13.68 -24.33 -1.68
C ILE A 118 -12.79 -24.91 -2.78
N GLU A 119 -13.33 -25.78 -3.64
CA GLU A 119 -12.59 -26.35 -4.77
C GLU A 119 -12.10 -25.25 -5.74
N GLU A 120 -12.96 -24.28 -6.07
CA GLU A 120 -12.65 -23.16 -6.96
C GLU A 120 -11.66 -22.18 -6.31
N ALA A 121 -11.83 -21.86 -5.02
CA ALA A 121 -10.88 -21.06 -4.24
C ALA A 121 -9.46 -21.67 -4.25
N VAL A 122 -9.36 -23.00 -4.15
CA VAL A 122 -8.08 -23.71 -4.25
C VAL A 122 -7.54 -23.73 -5.68
N GLU A 123 -8.37 -23.98 -6.69
CA GLU A 123 -7.96 -23.95 -8.11
C GLU A 123 -7.43 -22.57 -8.54
N ILE A 124 -8.10 -21.48 -8.13
CA ILE A 124 -7.65 -20.10 -8.32
C ILE A 124 -6.25 -19.90 -7.70
N THR A 125 -6.10 -20.30 -6.44
CA THR A 125 -4.85 -20.12 -5.69
C THR A 125 -3.70 -20.95 -6.28
N VAL A 126 -3.98 -22.18 -6.72
CA VAL A 126 -3.03 -23.03 -7.47
C VAL A 126 -2.61 -22.37 -8.79
N GLY A 127 -3.53 -21.72 -9.50
CA GLY A 127 -3.23 -20.94 -10.71
C GLY A 127 -2.31 -19.75 -10.45
N ILE A 128 -2.58 -18.97 -9.39
CA ILE A 128 -1.71 -17.86 -8.93
C ILE A 128 -0.31 -18.38 -8.59
N LEU A 129 -0.23 -19.45 -7.79
CA LEU A 129 1.05 -20.04 -7.38
C LEU A 129 1.84 -20.61 -8.56
N SER A 130 1.17 -21.15 -9.58
CA SER A 130 1.82 -21.60 -10.81
C SER A 130 2.45 -20.44 -11.60
N ALA A 131 1.78 -19.28 -11.67
CA ALA A 131 2.33 -18.06 -12.26
C ALA A 131 3.52 -17.51 -11.44
N LEU A 132 3.39 -17.48 -10.11
CA LEU A 132 4.46 -17.02 -9.21
C LEU A 132 5.69 -17.95 -9.26
N GLU A 133 5.51 -19.27 -9.29
CA GLU A 133 6.59 -20.25 -9.40
C GLU A 133 7.47 -19.99 -10.64
N TYR A 134 6.84 -19.71 -11.79
CA TYR A 134 7.52 -19.36 -13.03
C TYR A 134 8.26 -18.01 -12.91
N SER A 135 7.58 -16.97 -12.39
CA SER A 135 8.16 -15.62 -12.25
C SER A 135 9.33 -15.58 -11.27
N HIS A 136 9.22 -16.26 -10.13
CA HIS A 136 10.27 -16.37 -9.11
C HIS A 136 11.51 -17.08 -9.65
N HIS A 137 11.33 -18.10 -10.51
CA HIS A 137 12.46 -18.75 -11.19
C HIS A 137 13.17 -17.82 -12.19
N ALA A 138 12.45 -16.88 -12.80
CA ALA A 138 13.02 -15.80 -13.62
C ALA A 138 13.63 -14.65 -12.79
N GLY A 139 13.59 -14.72 -11.45
CA GLY A 139 14.09 -13.68 -10.55
C GLY A 139 13.17 -12.45 -10.42
N ILE A 140 11.90 -12.57 -10.87
CA ILE A 140 10.91 -11.49 -10.86
C ILE A 140 9.90 -11.75 -9.74
N VAL A 141 9.80 -10.80 -8.80
CA VAL A 141 8.82 -10.78 -7.71
C VAL A 141 7.66 -9.86 -8.13
N HIS A 142 6.42 -10.26 -7.89
CA HIS A 142 5.24 -9.54 -8.37
C HIS A 142 4.97 -8.27 -7.55
N ARG A 143 5.05 -8.37 -6.21
CA ARG A 143 4.88 -7.31 -5.20
C ARG A 143 3.48 -6.70 -5.05
N ASP A 144 2.51 -7.13 -5.85
CA ASP A 144 1.14 -6.57 -5.88
C ASP A 144 0.10 -7.65 -6.19
N ILE A 145 0.20 -8.80 -5.50
CA ILE A 145 -0.80 -9.88 -5.62
C ILE A 145 -2.06 -9.46 -4.86
N LYS A 146 -3.18 -9.35 -5.57
CA LYS A 146 -4.51 -8.98 -5.06
C LYS A 146 -5.60 -9.43 -6.04
N PRO A 147 -6.88 -9.53 -5.64
CA PRO A 147 -7.96 -10.03 -6.49
C PRO A 147 -8.15 -9.25 -7.81
N ALA A 148 -7.82 -7.96 -7.83
CA ALA A 148 -7.89 -7.11 -9.04
C ALA A 148 -6.82 -7.44 -10.10
N ASN A 149 -5.71 -8.09 -9.72
CA ASN A 149 -4.60 -8.44 -10.61
C ASN A 149 -4.65 -9.93 -11.04
N VAL A 150 -5.76 -10.62 -10.77
CA VAL A 150 -6.00 -12.02 -11.13
C VAL A 150 -7.32 -12.11 -11.89
N MET A 151 -7.30 -12.69 -13.09
CA MET A 151 -8.47 -12.91 -13.94
C MET A 151 -8.78 -14.39 -14.08
N ILE A 152 -10.07 -14.71 -14.19
CA ILE A 152 -10.58 -16.04 -14.53
C ILE A 152 -11.30 -15.96 -15.88
N THR A 153 -10.86 -16.79 -16.82
CA THR A 153 -11.48 -16.94 -18.14
C THR A 153 -12.76 -17.78 -18.07
N PRO A 154 -13.68 -17.69 -19.06
CA PRO A 154 -14.87 -18.55 -19.15
C PRO A 154 -14.60 -20.06 -19.17
N THR A 155 -13.35 -20.49 -19.34
CA THR A 155 -12.93 -21.91 -19.28
C THR A 155 -12.34 -22.31 -17.93
N GLY A 156 -12.34 -21.41 -16.93
CA GLY A 156 -11.76 -21.64 -15.60
C GLY A 156 -10.23 -21.42 -15.53
N ALA A 157 -9.57 -21.05 -16.63
CA ALA A 157 -8.13 -20.79 -16.59
C ALA A 157 -7.81 -19.44 -15.94
N VAL A 158 -6.90 -19.47 -14.96
CA VAL A 158 -6.40 -18.31 -14.20
C VAL A 158 -5.32 -17.56 -14.99
N LYS A 159 -5.35 -16.23 -14.91
CA LYS A 159 -4.39 -15.31 -15.53
C LYS A 159 -3.96 -14.22 -14.54
N VAL A 160 -2.68 -14.17 -14.19
CA VAL A 160 -2.09 -13.11 -13.34
C VAL A 160 -1.49 -12.01 -14.22
N MET A 161 -1.70 -10.74 -13.85
CA MET A 161 -1.28 -9.55 -14.61
C MET A 161 -0.51 -8.54 -13.73
N ASP A 162 0.04 -7.48 -14.33
CA ASP A 162 0.71 -6.37 -13.61
C ASP A 162 1.95 -6.77 -12.77
N PHE A 163 2.77 -7.69 -13.29
CA PHE A 163 4.05 -8.09 -12.68
C PHE A 163 5.08 -6.94 -12.59
N GLY A 164 5.64 -6.72 -11.39
CA GLY A 164 6.91 -5.99 -11.20
C GLY A 164 6.79 -4.55 -10.68
N ILE A 165 5.61 -4.12 -10.21
CA ILE A 165 5.34 -2.75 -9.78
C ILE A 165 5.74 -2.52 -8.30
N ALA A 166 7.04 -2.44 -7.99
CA ALA A 166 7.59 -1.63 -6.89
C ALA A 166 9.11 -1.83 -6.74
N ARG A 167 9.92 -0.84 -7.14
CA ARG A 167 11.24 -0.58 -6.51
C ARG A 167 11.62 0.89 -6.71
N ALA A 168 10.88 1.76 -6.04
CA ALA A 168 11.46 2.98 -5.51
C ALA A 168 11.49 2.79 -4.00
N ILE A 169 12.68 2.86 -3.40
CA ILE A 169 12.83 2.80 -1.93
C ILE A 169 12.28 4.08 -1.28
N ALA A 170 12.01 5.12 -2.08
CA ALA A 170 11.27 6.32 -1.70
C ALA A 170 9.73 6.15 -1.68
N ASP A 171 9.16 5.19 -2.44
CA ASP A 171 7.70 5.10 -2.60
C ASP A 171 6.99 4.51 -1.38
N SER A 172 7.66 3.69 -0.55
CA SER A 172 7.03 3.16 0.67
C SER A 172 6.69 4.25 1.70
N ALA A 173 7.36 5.41 1.65
CA ALA A 173 6.97 6.60 2.40
C ALA A 173 5.97 7.46 1.60
N ALA A 174 6.32 7.85 0.37
CA ALA A 174 5.52 8.78 -0.44
C ALA A 174 4.12 8.24 -0.83
N THR A 175 3.97 6.93 -0.99
CA THR A 175 2.69 6.29 -1.33
C THR A 175 1.78 6.18 -0.10
N MET A 176 2.29 6.36 1.12
CA MET A 176 1.45 6.43 2.33
C MET A 176 1.06 7.86 2.72
N THR A 177 1.79 8.88 2.27
CA THR A 177 1.49 10.29 2.56
C THR A 177 0.56 10.96 1.53
N GLN A 178 0.46 10.45 0.29
CA GLN A 178 -0.47 10.99 -0.71
C GLN A 178 -1.85 10.30 -0.68
N GLY A 179 -2.70 10.76 0.23
CA GLY A 179 -3.96 10.13 0.67
C GLY A 179 -5.14 10.00 -0.32
N GLN A 180 -4.93 9.88 -1.63
CA GLN A 180 -6.04 9.75 -2.61
C GLN A 180 -5.96 8.59 -3.62
N ALA A 181 -4.91 7.77 -3.61
CA ALA A 181 -4.73 6.70 -4.63
C ALA A 181 -4.61 5.25 -4.10
N VAL A 182 -4.59 5.04 -2.77
CA VAL A 182 -4.00 3.81 -2.18
C VAL A 182 -4.91 3.09 -1.17
N ILE A 183 -6.19 3.44 -1.10
CA ILE A 183 -7.13 2.83 -0.14
C ILE A 183 -7.31 1.31 -0.38
N GLY A 184 -7.27 0.84 -1.64
CA GLY A 184 -7.51 -0.57 -1.98
C GLY A 184 -6.30 -1.51 -2.04
N THR A 185 -5.06 -1.04 -1.83
CA THR A 185 -3.86 -1.90 -1.98
C THR A 185 -3.32 -2.43 -0.64
N ALA A 186 -3.61 -1.75 0.48
CA ALA A 186 -3.06 -2.11 1.80
C ALA A 186 -3.56 -3.48 2.34
N GLN A 187 -4.75 -3.93 1.94
CA GLN A 187 -5.39 -5.19 2.39
C GLN A 187 -4.61 -6.48 2.06
N TYR A 188 -3.67 -6.42 1.11
CA TYR A 188 -2.89 -7.57 0.63
C TYR A 188 -1.38 -7.40 0.86
N LEU A 189 -0.99 -6.36 1.58
CA LEU A 189 0.40 -5.96 1.76
C LEU A 189 1.16 -6.95 2.63
N SER A 190 2.39 -7.33 2.30
CA SER A 190 3.19 -8.17 3.22
C SER A 190 3.72 -7.36 4.42
N PRO A 191 4.00 -7.98 5.58
CA PRO A 191 4.54 -7.29 6.77
C PRO A 191 5.85 -6.54 6.48
N GLU A 192 6.71 -7.12 5.63
CA GLU A 192 7.95 -6.49 5.18
C GLU A 192 7.71 -5.28 4.26
N GLN A 193 6.68 -5.30 3.42
CA GLN A 193 6.26 -4.12 2.64
C GLN A 193 5.72 -3.01 3.54
N ALA A 194 4.96 -3.34 4.59
CA ALA A 194 4.46 -2.38 5.57
C ALA A 194 5.57 -1.65 6.33
N ARG A 195 6.71 -2.33 6.59
CA ARG A 195 7.88 -1.74 7.26
C ARG A 195 8.91 -1.12 6.29
N GLY A 196 8.64 -1.11 4.98
CA GLY A 196 9.61 -0.66 3.97
C GLY A 196 10.87 -1.54 3.86
N GLU A 197 10.83 -2.78 4.36
CA GLU A 197 11.93 -3.73 4.27
C GLU A 197 12.15 -4.23 2.83
N GLN A 198 13.24 -4.96 2.59
CA GLN A 198 13.46 -5.62 1.30
C GLN A 198 12.39 -6.69 1.04
N VAL A 199 11.72 -6.57 -0.11
CA VAL A 199 10.62 -7.44 -0.58
C VAL A 199 11.18 -8.58 -1.44
N ASP A 200 10.83 -9.82 -1.10
CA ASP A 200 11.30 -11.03 -1.79
C ASP A 200 10.13 -11.94 -2.24
N ALA A 201 10.44 -13.10 -2.82
CA ALA A 201 9.45 -14.05 -3.31
C ALA A 201 8.39 -14.46 -2.26
N ARG A 202 8.74 -14.49 -0.97
CA ARG A 202 7.86 -14.88 0.14
C ARG A 202 6.89 -13.77 0.54
N SER A 203 7.10 -12.56 0.05
CA SER A 203 6.13 -11.47 0.14
C SER A 203 4.91 -11.77 -0.72
N ASP A 204 5.12 -12.20 -1.97
CA ASP A 204 4.03 -12.64 -2.87
C ASP A 204 3.25 -13.83 -2.28
N LEU A 205 3.92 -14.74 -1.56
CA LEU A 205 3.27 -15.88 -0.89
C LEU A 205 2.39 -15.45 0.28
N TYR A 206 2.76 -14.40 1.02
CA TYR A 206 1.90 -13.82 2.06
C TYR A 206 0.66 -13.17 1.43
N SER A 207 0.84 -12.35 0.40
CA SER A 207 -0.27 -11.72 -0.33
C SER A 207 -1.20 -12.76 -0.98
N THR A 208 -0.65 -13.86 -1.49
CA THR A 208 -1.44 -15.01 -1.97
C THR A 208 -2.22 -15.68 -0.82
N GLY A 209 -1.65 -15.71 0.39
CA GLY A 209 -2.36 -16.12 1.60
C GLY A 209 -3.54 -15.21 1.97
N CYS A 210 -3.42 -13.89 1.76
CA CYS A 210 -4.53 -12.95 1.92
C CYS A 210 -5.64 -13.23 0.90
N VAL A 211 -5.29 -13.44 -0.37
CA VAL A 211 -6.26 -13.79 -1.43
C VAL A 211 -6.95 -15.14 -1.14
N LEU A 212 -6.20 -16.16 -0.69
CA LEU A 212 -6.78 -17.44 -0.28
C LEU A 212 -7.74 -17.30 0.90
N PHE A 213 -7.39 -16.49 1.92
CA PHE A 213 -8.28 -16.22 3.05
C PHE A 213 -9.59 -15.57 2.58
N GLU A 214 -9.51 -14.58 1.71
CA GLU A 214 -10.68 -13.86 1.19
C GLU A 214 -11.56 -14.76 0.30
N LEU A 215 -10.96 -15.53 -0.60
CA LEU A 215 -11.68 -16.53 -1.40
C LEU A 215 -12.48 -17.51 -0.51
N LEU A 216 -11.91 -17.94 0.61
CA LEU A 216 -12.54 -18.90 1.54
C LEU A 216 -13.57 -18.27 2.49
N THR A 217 -13.62 -16.94 2.63
CA THR A 217 -14.42 -16.29 3.71
C THR A 217 -15.26 -15.10 3.25
N GLY A 218 -15.11 -14.63 2.01
CA GLY A 218 -15.78 -13.45 1.47
C GLY A 218 -15.20 -12.10 1.94
N ARG A 219 -14.17 -12.10 2.81
CA ARG A 219 -13.52 -10.87 3.32
C ARG A 219 -12.02 -11.03 3.53
N PRO A 220 -11.18 -9.98 3.38
CA PRO A 220 -9.76 -10.07 3.64
C PRO A 220 -9.46 -10.38 5.13
N PRO A 221 -8.25 -10.90 5.46
CA PRO A 221 -7.90 -11.29 6.83
C PRO A 221 -7.78 -10.10 7.79
N PHE A 222 -7.65 -8.88 7.26
CA PHE A 222 -7.45 -7.64 7.97
C PHE A 222 -8.36 -6.56 7.35
N VAL A 223 -9.04 -5.80 8.20
CA VAL A 223 -9.99 -4.74 7.82
C VAL A 223 -9.74 -3.56 8.77
N GLY A 224 -9.66 -2.36 8.21
CA GLY A 224 -9.48 -1.13 8.97
C GLY A 224 -9.69 0.10 8.09
N ASP A 225 -10.07 1.20 8.72
CA ASP A 225 -10.61 2.39 8.04
C ASP A 225 -9.52 3.28 7.40
N SER A 226 -8.25 2.92 7.56
CA SER A 226 -7.13 3.58 6.89
C SER A 226 -6.06 2.58 6.40
N PRO A 227 -5.31 2.93 5.32
CA PRO A 227 -4.17 2.13 4.86
C PRO A 227 -3.10 1.92 5.94
N VAL A 228 -2.93 2.88 6.85
CA VAL A 228 -1.99 2.82 7.97
C VAL A 228 -2.47 1.82 9.03
N ALA A 229 -3.76 1.83 9.37
CA ALA A 229 -4.34 0.83 10.28
C ALA A 229 -4.16 -0.60 9.74
N LEU A 230 -4.46 -0.80 8.44
CA LEU A 230 -4.18 -2.07 7.76
C LEU A 230 -2.69 -2.45 7.83
N ALA A 231 -1.77 -1.52 7.55
CA ALA A 231 -0.33 -1.79 7.66
C ALA A 231 0.08 -2.25 9.08
N TYR A 232 -0.46 -1.63 10.14
CA TYR A 232 -0.25 -2.07 11.53
C TYR A 232 -0.80 -3.48 11.80
N GLN A 233 -2.01 -3.80 11.34
CA GLN A 233 -2.59 -5.14 11.48
C GLN A 233 -1.75 -6.19 10.74
N HIS A 234 -1.32 -5.88 9.51
CA HIS A 234 -0.41 -6.73 8.75
C HIS A 234 0.94 -6.92 9.46
N VAL A 235 1.48 -5.91 10.15
CA VAL A 235 2.75 -6.00 10.90
C VAL A 235 2.64 -6.80 12.22
N GLY A 236 1.56 -6.63 12.98
CA GLY A 236 1.50 -7.06 14.39
C GLY A 236 0.31 -7.92 14.81
N GLN A 237 -0.80 -7.93 14.07
CA GLN A 237 -2.00 -8.71 14.43
C GLN A 237 -1.97 -10.09 13.74
N GLU A 238 -2.08 -11.18 14.50
CA GLU A 238 -2.24 -12.51 13.93
C GLU A 238 -3.57 -12.63 13.18
N ALA A 239 -3.55 -13.33 12.03
CA ALA A 239 -4.76 -13.52 11.23
C ALA A 239 -5.73 -14.48 11.93
N GLN A 240 -7.03 -14.23 11.77
CA GLN A 240 -8.06 -15.18 12.21
C GLN A 240 -7.95 -16.50 11.42
N ARG A 241 -8.50 -17.59 11.94
CA ARG A 241 -8.70 -18.81 11.14
C ARG A 241 -9.84 -18.59 10.13
N PRO A 242 -9.68 -18.99 8.86
CA PRO A 242 -10.79 -19.09 7.92
C PRO A 242 -12.04 -19.80 8.50
N SER A 243 -11.86 -20.93 9.20
CA SER A 243 -12.96 -21.71 9.81
C SER A 243 -13.75 -20.98 10.92
N GLU A 244 -13.16 -19.97 11.56
CA GLU A 244 -13.85 -19.11 12.54
C GLU A 244 -14.73 -18.04 11.88
N VAL A 245 -14.57 -17.82 10.57
CA VAL A 245 -15.36 -16.89 9.76
C VAL A 245 -16.38 -17.64 8.91
N ALA A 246 -15.94 -18.71 8.24
CA ALA A 246 -16.74 -19.57 7.38
C ALA A 246 -16.61 -21.04 7.86
N SER A 247 -17.62 -21.51 8.60
CA SER A 247 -17.56 -22.77 9.35
C SER A 247 -17.50 -24.05 8.52
N ASP A 248 -17.67 -23.94 7.19
CA ASP A 248 -17.50 -25.00 6.21
C ASP A 248 -16.05 -25.17 5.74
N VAL A 249 -15.16 -24.21 6.02
CA VAL A 249 -13.74 -24.28 5.65
C VAL A 249 -13.01 -25.36 6.48
N PRO A 250 -12.39 -26.38 5.85
CA PRO A 250 -11.74 -27.47 6.58
C PRO A 250 -10.43 -27.06 7.28
N ASP A 251 -10.14 -27.67 8.45
CA ASP A 251 -8.89 -27.55 9.24
C ASP A 251 -7.57 -27.67 8.45
N VAL A 252 -7.59 -28.28 7.26
CA VAL A 252 -6.42 -28.35 6.38
C VAL A 252 -6.13 -27.02 5.68
N LEU A 253 -7.18 -26.28 5.28
CA LEU A 253 -7.05 -24.98 4.64
C LEU A 253 -6.74 -23.88 5.66
N ASP A 254 -7.27 -23.97 6.88
CA ASP A 254 -6.84 -23.14 8.02
C ASP A 254 -5.31 -23.15 8.17
N ARG A 255 -4.72 -24.36 8.26
CA ARG A 255 -3.28 -24.53 8.48
C ARG A 255 -2.45 -24.02 7.31
N ILE A 256 -2.91 -24.25 6.08
CA ILE A 256 -2.24 -23.76 4.87
C ILE A 256 -2.26 -22.23 4.82
N THR A 257 -3.44 -21.62 5.02
CA THR A 257 -3.64 -20.18 4.97
C THR A 257 -2.85 -19.47 6.07
N LEU A 258 -2.89 -19.96 7.32
CA LEU A 258 -2.12 -19.38 8.42
C LEU A 258 -0.60 -19.56 8.27
N LYS A 259 -0.13 -20.65 7.64
CA LYS A 259 1.30 -20.79 7.30
C LYS A 259 1.72 -19.73 6.26
N ALA A 260 0.88 -19.41 5.28
CA ALA A 260 1.16 -18.32 4.34
C ALA A 260 1.13 -16.94 5.02
N LEU A 261 0.16 -16.71 5.92
CA LEU A 261 -0.02 -15.45 6.66
C LEU A 261 0.89 -15.27 7.88
N THR A 262 1.85 -16.18 8.11
CA THR A 262 2.78 -16.08 9.24
C THR A 262 3.68 -14.84 9.09
N LYS A 263 3.78 -14.01 10.15
CA LYS A 263 4.45 -12.71 10.08
C LYS A 263 5.93 -12.80 9.71
N ASN A 264 6.67 -13.73 10.32
CA ASN A 264 8.06 -13.98 9.95
C ASN A 264 8.17 -14.72 8.61
N ARG A 265 8.81 -14.10 7.61
CA ARG A 265 9.05 -14.65 6.27
C ARG A 265 9.83 -15.98 6.26
N ASP A 266 10.60 -16.30 7.30
CA ASP A 266 11.33 -17.58 7.42
C ASP A 266 10.47 -18.73 7.91
N HIS A 267 9.26 -18.46 8.42
CA HIS A 267 8.31 -19.48 8.87
C HIS A 267 7.17 -19.72 7.87
N ARG A 268 7.07 -18.90 6.81
CA ARG A 268 6.16 -19.11 5.68
C ARG A 268 6.62 -20.27 4.79
N TYR A 269 5.85 -20.56 3.75
CA TYR A 269 6.32 -21.37 2.63
C TYR A 269 7.61 -20.78 2.03
N SER A 270 8.57 -21.65 1.71
CA SER A 270 9.86 -21.25 1.14
C SER A 270 9.79 -20.91 -0.35
N SER A 271 8.77 -21.42 -1.05
CA SER A 271 8.55 -21.25 -2.49
C SER A 271 7.07 -21.43 -2.85
N ALA A 272 6.66 -20.89 -4.00
CA ALA A 272 5.31 -21.09 -4.54
C ALA A 272 5.00 -22.58 -4.81
N ALA A 273 6.00 -23.36 -5.21
CA ALA A 273 5.87 -24.81 -5.42
C ALA A 273 5.52 -25.57 -4.12
N GLU A 274 6.09 -25.18 -2.97
CA GLU A 274 5.79 -25.80 -1.67
C GLU A 274 4.35 -25.50 -1.24
N PHE A 275 3.90 -24.26 -1.39
CA PHE A 275 2.53 -23.83 -1.09
C PHE A 275 1.52 -24.57 -2.01
N ARG A 276 1.81 -24.62 -3.32
CA ARG A 276 0.98 -25.31 -4.31
C ARG A 276 0.85 -26.80 -4.00
N ALA A 277 1.95 -27.46 -3.62
CA ALA A 277 1.95 -28.89 -3.28
C ALA A 277 1.10 -29.20 -2.03
N ASP A 278 1.04 -28.31 -1.04
CA ASP A 278 0.18 -28.46 0.13
C ASP A 278 -1.31 -28.33 -0.24
N LEU A 279 -1.68 -27.35 -1.07
CA LEU A 279 -3.04 -27.18 -1.58
C LEU A 279 -3.50 -28.37 -2.45
N GLU A 280 -2.67 -28.80 -3.41
CA GLU A 280 -2.93 -30.00 -4.23
C GLU A 280 -3.02 -31.28 -3.38
N SER A 281 -2.38 -31.31 -2.21
CA SER A 281 -2.47 -32.44 -1.27
C SER A 281 -3.76 -32.37 -0.42
N ALA A 282 -4.19 -31.17 -0.03
CA ALA A 282 -5.46 -30.95 0.66
C ALA A 282 -6.66 -31.42 -0.17
N MET A 283 -6.74 -31.04 -1.45
CA MET A 283 -7.80 -31.49 -2.38
C MET A 283 -7.88 -33.02 -2.53
N ARG A 284 -6.75 -33.73 -2.33
CA ARG A 284 -6.67 -35.19 -2.46
C ARG A 284 -6.79 -35.93 -1.11
N GLY A 285 -7.05 -35.22 -0.01
CA GLY A 285 -7.12 -35.81 1.33
C GLY A 285 -5.77 -36.33 1.86
N GLY A 286 -4.65 -35.79 1.36
CA GLY A 286 -3.29 -36.18 1.74
C GLY A 286 -2.76 -35.47 2.99
N SER A 287 -1.58 -35.88 3.43
CA SER A 287 -0.82 -35.17 4.47
C SER A 287 -0.18 -33.90 3.92
N VAL A 288 -0.38 -32.77 4.59
CA VAL A 288 0.22 -31.47 4.26
C VAL A 288 1.40 -31.15 5.18
N ALA A 289 2.36 -30.36 4.68
CA ALA A 289 3.51 -29.86 5.44
C ALA A 289 3.15 -28.72 6.41
N ALA A 290 1.95 -28.13 6.30
CA ALA A 290 1.42 -27.16 7.25
C ALA A 290 1.23 -27.79 8.66
N PRO A 291 1.92 -27.28 9.70
CA PRO A 291 1.95 -27.89 11.04
C PRO A 291 0.58 -27.91 11.71
N MET A 292 0.36 -28.88 12.61
CA MET A 292 -0.90 -28.96 13.37
C MET A 292 -1.01 -27.80 14.38
N LEU A 293 -2.12 -27.08 14.30
CA LEU A 293 -2.48 -26.02 15.26
C LEU A 293 -2.50 -26.61 16.67
N GLY A 294 -1.66 -26.08 17.57
CA GLY A 294 -1.53 -26.52 18.97
C GLY A 294 -0.34 -27.44 19.29
N SER A 295 0.47 -27.88 18.32
CA SER A 295 1.64 -28.75 18.62
C SER A 295 2.94 -28.02 18.97
N ALA A 296 2.96 -26.68 18.96
CA ALA A 296 4.14 -25.85 19.21
C ALA A 296 4.58 -25.76 20.70
N ALA A 297 4.43 -26.84 21.47
CA ALA A 297 4.75 -26.89 22.90
C ALA A 297 5.31 -28.24 23.39
N ALA A 298 5.83 -29.11 22.51
CA ALA A 298 6.61 -30.29 22.93
C ALA A 298 7.54 -30.79 21.82
N GLY A 299 8.80 -31.12 22.17
CA GLY A 299 9.62 -32.03 21.35
C GLY A 299 10.83 -31.44 20.60
N TYR A 300 11.67 -30.64 21.27
CA TYR A 300 13.09 -30.70 20.91
C TYR A 300 13.62 -32.12 21.20
N ALA A 301 14.43 -32.65 20.27
CA ALA A 301 15.14 -33.93 20.31
C ALA A 301 14.34 -35.24 20.05
N ALA A 302 14.35 -35.68 18.78
CA ALA A 302 14.50 -37.10 18.42
C ALA A 302 15.01 -37.27 16.97
N THR A 303 16.34 -37.37 16.80
CA THR A 303 16.96 -37.78 15.53
C THR A 303 17.33 -39.26 15.61
N GLN A 304 16.73 -40.13 14.79
CA GLN A 304 17.47 -41.09 13.94
C GLN A 304 16.59 -41.92 12.99
N VAL A 305 17.27 -42.47 11.98
CA VAL A 305 16.75 -43.14 10.77
C VAL A 305 17.20 -44.60 10.79
N LEU A 306 16.37 -45.55 10.30
CA LEU A 306 16.72 -46.61 9.32
C LEU A 306 15.58 -47.64 9.15
N GLY A 307 15.33 -48.10 7.91
CA GLY A 307 14.61 -49.38 7.68
C GLY A 307 13.83 -49.54 6.37
N ASP A 308 14.52 -49.76 5.25
CA ASP A 308 14.00 -50.47 4.06
C ASP A 308 14.90 -51.72 3.85
N PRO A 309 14.39 -52.89 3.42
CA PRO A 309 14.45 -53.22 1.99
C PRO A 309 13.28 -54.09 1.42
N SER A 310 12.69 -53.62 0.32
CA SER A 310 12.56 -54.31 -0.99
C SER A 310 12.00 -55.75 -1.13
N GLY A 311 11.02 -55.91 -2.04
CA GLY A 311 10.67 -57.18 -2.74
C GLY A 311 9.54 -56.94 -3.78
N THR A 312 9.74 -56.85 -5.10
CA THR A 312 10.16 -57.85 -6.13
C THR A 312 9.02 -58.73 -6.72
N GLN A 313 8.47 -58.28 -7.86
CA GLN A 313 7.77 -59.03 -8.95
C GLN A 313 6.41 -59.74 -8.60
N VAL A 314 5.48 -60.07 -9.53
CA VAL A 314 5.55 -60.62 -10.91
C VAL A 314 4.35 -60.20 -11.81
N MET A 315 4.48 -60.32 -13.14
CA MET A 315 3.44 -60.07 -14.16
C MET A 315 2.53 -61.27 -14.51
N ASN A 316 1.45 -60.99 -15.26
CA ASN A 316 0.83 -61.78 -16.36
C ASN A 316 -0.44 -62.69 -16.04
N PRO A 317 -1.23 -63.19 -17.04
CA PRO A 317 -2.48 -62.51 -17.42
C PRO A 317 -3.71 -63.41 -17.80
N THR A 318 -4.80 -62.76 -18.23
CA THR A 318 -5.89 -63.17 -19.18
C THR A 318 -6.58 -64.56 -19.11
N GLN A 319 -7.91 -64.54 -18.88
CA GLN A 319 -8.95 -65.41 -19.49
C GLN A 319 -10.24 -64.56 -19.65
N ALA A 320 -11.03 -64.47 -20.73
CA ALA A 320 -11.32 -65.25 -21.95
C ALA A 320 -12.51 -66.25 -21.86
N ALA A 321 -13.69 -65.87 -22.41
CA ALA A 321 -14.62 -66.73 -23.17
C ALA A 321 -15.70 -65.91 -23.94
N PRO A 322 -16.08 -66.22 -25.22
CA PRO A 322 -17.00 -65.39 -26.03
C PRO A 322 -18.06 -66.17 -26.89
N TRP A 323 -18.75 -65.43 -27.80
CA TRP A 323 -19.60 -65.89 -28.95
C TRP A 323 -20.99 -66.49 -28.61
N GLY A 324 -22.07 -66.45 -29.42
CA GLY A 324 -22.39 -65.91 -30.77
C GLY A 324 -23.78 -66.43 -31.24
N ALA A 325 -24.39 -66.13 -32.40
CA ALA A 325 -24.16 -65.14 -33.47
C ALA A 325 -25.35 -65.09 -34.51
N THR A 326 -25.50 -64.00 -35.27
CA THR A 326 -26.11 -63.85 -36.64
C THR A 326 -27.61 -64.14 -36.96
N GLY A 327 -28.27 -63.22 -37.69
CA GLY A 327 -29.52 -63.45 -38.46
C GLY A 327 -30.21 -62.18 -39.02
N LEU A 328 -30.05 -61.89 -40.32
CA LEU A 328 -30.55 -60.73 -41.11
C LEU A 328 -31.81 -61.10 -41.96
N PRO A 329 -32.43 -60.24 -42.82
CA PRO A 329 -32.76 -58.79 -42.80
C PRO A 329 -34.20 -58.46 -43.36
N ALA A 330 -34.40 -57.21 -43.85
CA ALA A 330 -35.31 -56.76 -44.94
C ALA A 330 -36.79 -56.44 -44.61
N ASP A 331 -37.47 -55.43 -45.21
CA ASP A 331 -37.09 -54.24 -46.02
C ASP A 331 -38.31 -53.29 -46.20
N SER A 332 -38.12 -52.14 -46.86
CA SER A 332 -39.09 -51.25 -47.53
C SER A 332 -39.76 -50.10 -46.74
N THR A 333 -39.18 -48.90 -46.92
CA THR A 333 -39.79 -47.65 -47.48
C THR A 333 -41.28 -47.32 -47.24
N GLY A 334 -41.68 -46.05 -47.04
CA GLY A 334 -40.95 -44.79 -47.20
C GLY A 334 -41.80 -43.54 -46.89
N VAL A 335 -41.19 -42.36 -47.07
CA VAL A 335 -41.61 -41.04 -46.54
C VAL A 335 -42.74 -40.36 -47.35
N GLY A 336 -43.57 -39.53 -46.69
CA GLY A 336 -44.42 -38.53 -47.37
C GLY A 336 -45.36 -37.69 -46.48
N THR A 337 -44.95 -36.47 -46.13
CA THR A 337 -45.83 -35.33 -45.74
C THR A 337 -45.92 -34.35 -46.95
N PRO A 338 -46.65 -33.20 -46.95
CA PRO A 338 -47.60 -32.60 -45.99
C PRO A 338 -48.92 -32.07 -46.66
N ASN A 339 -49.62 -31.16 -45.95
CA ASN A 339 -50.58 -30.12 -46.40
C ASN A 339 -52.11 -30.33 -46.33
N ALA A 340 -52.78 -29.22 -45.98
CA ALA A 340 -54.22 -28.95 -45.84
C ALA A 340 -54.77 -28.25 -47.14
N PRO A 341 -55.95 -27.59 -47.23
CA PRO A 341 -56.98 -27.32 -46.20
C PRO A 341 -58.47 -27.41 -46.68
N ASP A 342 -59.37 -26.79 -45.91
CA ASP A 342 -60.63 -26.10 -46.29
C ASP A 342 -62.04 -26.76 -46.20
N GLU A 343 -62.88 -26.00 -45.46
CA GLU A 343 -64.29 -25.59 -45.68
C GLU A 343 -65.52 -26.55 -45.52
N ASP A 344 -66.33 -26.17 -44.52
CA ASP A 344 -67.76 -25.82 -44.59
C ASP A 344 -68.96 -26.78 -44.32
N ASP A 345 -69.75 -26.25 -43.38
CA ASP A 345 -71.21 -26.20 -43.21
C ASP A 345 -72.09 -27.37 -42.69
N LYS A 346 -73.16 -26.93 -41.99
CA LYS A 346 -74.23 -27.72 -41.34
C LYS A 346 -75.48 -27.75 -42.28
N PRO A 347 -76.73 -28.09 -41.86
CA PRO A 347 -77.23 -28.83 -40.68
C PRO A 347 -78.27 -29.95 -41.02
N SER A 348 -78.73 -30.73 -40.04
CA SER A 348 -80.14 -30.69 -39.56
C SER A 348 -80.53 -31.83 -38.59
N ARG A 349 -81.65 -31.65 -37.89
CA ARG A 349 -82.06 -32.36 -36.66
C ARG A 349 -83.10 -33.47 -36.89
N LYS A 350 -83.13 -34.46 -35.98
CA LYS A 350 -84.23 -34.83 -35.03
C LYS A 350 -83.89 -36.18 -34.40
N GLY A 351 -84.23 -36.53 -33.16
CA GLY A 351 -85.01 -35.88 -32.10
C GLY A 351 -85.49 -36.95 -31.11
N LEU A 352 -85.92 -36.58 -29.90
CA LEU A 352 -86.48 -37.49 -28.86
C LEU A 352 -85.48 -38.35 -28.04
N MET A 353 -84.41 -37.76 -27.49
CA MET A 353 -83.60 -38.41 -26.44
C MET A 353 -83.09 -37.45 -25.34
N TRP A 354 -83.63 -36.22 -25.24
CA TRP A 354 -83.09 -35.18 -24.34
C TRP A 354 -84.00 -34.78 -23.17
N THR A 355 -85.26 -35.20 -23.15
CA THR A 355 -86.22 -34.82 -22.09
C THR A 355 -86.05 -35.59 -20.77
N LEU A 356 -85.44 -36.79 -20.79
CA LEU A 356 -85.13 -37.53 -19.56
C LEU A 356 -83.78 -37.10 -18.96
N ILE A 357 -82.81 -36.74 -19.80
CA ILE A 357 -81.50 -36.26 -19.36
C ILE A 357 -81.64 -34.87 -18.70
N THR A 358 -82.45 -33.96 -19.25
CA THR A 358 -82.63 -32.62 -18.65
C THR A 358 -83.33 -32.65 -17.29
N ILE A 359 -84.29 -33.56 -17.05
CA ILE A 359 -84.94 -33.70 -15.73
C ILE A 359 -83.97 -34.31 -14.71
N GLY A 360 -83.18 -35.32 -15.11
CA GLY A 360 -82.13 -35.89 -14.25
C GLY A 360 -81.04 -34.87 -13.92
N VAL A 361 -80.59 -34.08 -14.90
CA VAL A 361 -79.60 -33.02 -14.70
C VAL A 361 -80.15 -31.86 -13.87
N LEU A 362 -81.41 -31.44 -14.05
CA LEU A 362 -82.00 -30.42 -13.16
C LEU A 362 -82.16 -30.92 -11.72
N ALA A 363 -82.60 -32.17 -11.51
CA ALA A 363 -82.73 -32.73 -10.17
C ALA A 363 -81.38 -32.95 -9.49
N LEU A 364 -80.37 -33.39 -10.24
CA LEU A 364 -79.01 -33.52 -9.74
C LEU A 364 -78.38 -32.15 -9.47
N ALA A 365 -78.60 -31.16 -10.35
CA ALA A 365 -78.16 -29.78 -10.13
C ALA A 365 -78.86 -29.14 -8.93
N THR A 366 -80.17 -29.33 -8.73
CA THR A 366 -80.84 -28.78 -7.53
C THR A 366 -80.41 -29.50 -6.26
N ILE A 367 -80.14 -30.80 -6.28
CA ILE A 367 -79.59 -31.54 -5.13
C ILE A 367 -78.15 -31.10 -4.82
N ILE A 368 -77.30 -30.93 -5.84
CA ILE A 368 -75.94 -30.41 -5.69
C ILE A 368 -75.98 -28.95 -5.19
N THR A 369 -76.86 -28.11 -5.72
CA THR A 369 -77.04 -26.73 -5.24
C THR A 369 -77.61 -26.71 -3.81
N LEU A 370 -78.49 -27.63 -3.42
CA LEU A 370 -78.95 -27.75 -2.02
C LEU A 370 -77.85 -28.24 -1.08
N LEU A 371 -76.96 -29.14 -1.54
CA LEU A 371 -75.80 -29.58 -0.78
C LEU A 371 -74.74 -28.48 -0.66
N ILE A 372 -74.50 -27.68 -1.71
CA ILE A 372 -73.57 -26.54 -1.69
C ILE A 372 -74.13 -25.34 -0.91
N ILE A 373 -75.45 -25.13 -0.88
CA ILE A 373 -76.07 -24.07 -0.05
C ILE A 373 -76.17 -24.48 1.43
N ASN A 374 -76.18 -25.78 1.73
CA ASN A 374 -76.31 -26.31 3.10
C ASN A 374 -74.98 -26.90 3.66
N SER A 375 -73.90 -26.83 2.89
CA SER A 375 -72.51 -26.89 3.36
C SER A 375 -71.94 -25.49 3.21
N GLY A 376 -71.86 -24.73 4.30
CA GLY A 376 -71.09 -23.49 4.29
C GLY A 376 -69.64 -23.77 3.86
N PRO A 377 -68.90 -22.78 3.34
CA PRO A 377 -67.45 -22.94 3.28
C PRO A 377 -66.96 -23.28 4.69
N ASP A 378 -66.14 -24.32 4.83
CA ASP A 378 -65.48 -24.60 6.10
C ASP A 378 -64.73 -23.32 6.50
N GLU A 379 -65.18 -22.67 7.58
CA GLU A 379 -64.47 -21.51 8.12
C GLU A 379 -63.06 -21.98 8.44
N PRO A 380 -62.00 -21.31 7.94
CA PRO A 380 -60.64 -21.76 8.19
C PRO A 380 -60.43 -21.84 9.69
N GLU A 381 -59.91 -22.97 10.16
CA GLU A 381 -59.64 -23.16 11.58
C GLU A 381 -58.70 -22.05 12.02
N THR A 382 -59.17 -21.19 12.93
CA THR A 382 -58.46 -19.99 13.38
C THR A 382 -57.94 -20.22 14.78
N VAL A 383 -56.76 -19.68 15.03
CA VAL A 383 -56.06 -19.71 16.32
C VAL A 383 -55.75 -18.27 16.73
N ALA A 384 -55.80 -17.99 18.03
CA ALA A 384 -55.41 -16.68 18.55
C ALA A 384 -53.88 -16.53 18.47
N VAL A 385 -53.41 -15.40 17.96
CA VAL A 385 -52.00 -14.99 18.06
C VAL A 385 -51.63 -14.91 19.55
N PRO A 386 -50.51 -15.50 19.99
CA PRO A 386 -50.09 -15.46 21.40
C PRO A 386 -49.88 -14.03 21.91
N GLU A 387 -49.93 -13.86 23.23
CA GLU A 387 -49.53 -12.61 23.88
C GLU A 387 -48.01 -12.41 23.76
N LEU A 388 -47.59 -11.57 22.81
CA LEU A 388 -46.21 -11.11 22.64
C LEU A 388 -45.99 -9.84 23.46
N THR A 389 -44.86 -9.77 24.17
CA THR A 389 -44.48 -8.63 25.03
C THR A 389 -43.07 -8.14 24.71
N ALA A 390 -42.80 -6.86 24.86
CA ALA A 390 -41.50 -6.22 24.62
C ALA A 390 -40.29 -6.90 25.31
N THR A 391 -40.51 -7.66 26.39
CA THR A 391 -39.47 -8.41 27.12
C THR A 391 -39.25 -9.86 26.65
N MET A 392 -39.96 -10.33 25.63
CA MET A 392 -39.74 -11.66 25.05
C MET A 392 -38.53 -11.65 24.10
N SER A 393 -37.69 -12.68 24.20
CA SER A 393 -36.64 -12.88 23.19
C SER A 393 -37.24 -13.30 21.84
N ARG A 394 -36.54 -13.02 20.74
CA ARG A 394 -36.86 -13.51 19.38
C ARG A 394 -37.23 -15.01 19.38
N ALA A 395 -36.44 -15.83 20.09
CA ALA A 395 -36.65 -17.27 20.21
C ALA A 395 -37.87 -17.68 21.07
N ASP A 396 -38.28 -16.85 22.03
CA ASP A 396 -39.51 -17.07 22.81
C ASP A 396 -40.76 -16.69 22.02
N ALA A 397 -40.72 -15.57 21.29
CA ALA A 397 -41.77 -15.12 20.38
C ALA A 397 -42.02 -16.16 19.27
N GLN A 398 -40.96 -16.62 18.61
CA GLN A 398 -41.03 -17.70 17.61
C GLN A 398 -41.67 -18.97 18.19
N ARG A 399 -41.19 -19.46 19.35
CA ARG A 399 -41.77 -20.65 20.00
C ARG A 399 -43.24 -20.48 20.38
N ALA A 400 -43.66 -19.29 20.79
CA ALA A 400 -45.05 -19.02 21.11
C ALA A 400 -45.95 -19.12 19.86
N ILE A 401 -45.52 -18.51 18.76
CA ILE A 401 -46.25 -18.47 17.47
C ILE A 401 -46.31 -19.88 16.83
N GLU A 402 -45.20 -20.59 16.78
CA GLU A 402 -45.14 -21.95 16.23
C GLU A 402 -45.97 -22.95 17.07
N ALA A 403 -46.05 -22.77 18.40
CA ALA A 403 -46.83 -23.64 19.28
C ALA A 403 -48.35 -23.58 19.02
N VAL A 404 -48.85 -22.52 18.38
CA VAL A 404 -50.26 -22.43 17.94
C VAL A 404 -50.46 -22.81 16.46
N ASN A 405 -49.41 -23.32 15.78
CA ASN A 405 -49.38 -23.63 14.34
C ASN A 405 -49.51 -22.41 13.42
N LEU A 406 -48.93 -21.28 13.83
CA LEU A 406 -48.70 -20.10 12.97
C LEU A 406 -47.23 -20.05 12.54
N VAL A 407 -46.94 -19.32 11.46
CA VAL A 407 -45.58 -19.18 10.93
C VAL A 407 -44.96 -17.87 11.42
N PHE A 408 -43.81 -17.93 12.08
CA PHE A 408 -43.06 -16.75 12.50
C PHE A 408 -42.35 -16.09 11.31
N SER A 409 -42.45 -14.77 11.19
CA SER A 409 -41.64 -13.95 10.27
C SER A 409 -41.13 -12.72 10.99
N GLU A 410 -39.83 -12.48 10.93
CA GLU A 410 -39.19 -11.31 11.55
C GLU A 410 -39.24 -10.07 10.65
N ARG A 411 -39.38 -8.90 11.26
CA ARG A 411 -39.27 -7.56 10.65
C ARG A 411 -38.51 -6.63 11.60
N VAL A 412 -37.87 -5.61 11.03
CA VAL A 412 -37.27 -4.51 11.79
C VAL A 412 -38.23 -3.32 11.79
N ASP A 413 -38.43 -2.72 12.96
CA ASP A 413 -39.16 -1.48 13.16
C ASP A 413 -38.15 -0.31 13.15
N GLN A 414 -38.07 0.40 12.03
CA GLN A 414 -37.20 1.58 11.89
C GLN A 414 -37.85 2.86 12.43
N GLU A 415 -39.12 2.81 12.85
CA GLU A 415 -39.86 3.96 13.38
C GLU A 415 -39.90 3.96 14.93
N SER A 416 -39.00 3.23 15.60
CA SER A 416 -39.04 3.00 17.05
C SER A 416 -37.82 3.53 17.80
N ASP A 417 -38.06 4.40 18.76
CA ASP A 417 -37.04 4.93 19.71
C ASP A 417 -36.66 3.92 20.82
N GLU A 418 -37.27 2.73 20.85
CA GLU A 418 -36.95 1.70 21.84
C GLU A 418 -35.57 1.07 21.55
N PRO A 419 -34.85 0.53 22.55
CA PRO A 419 -33.56 -0.13 22.32
C PRO A 419 -33.65 -1.23 21.26
N GLU A 420 -32.56 -1.42 20.50
CA GLU A 420 -32.43 -2.51 19.53
C GLU A 420 -32.84 -3.86 20.16
N ASP A 421 -33.42 -4.76 19.36
CA ASP A 421 -34.00 -6.05 19.78
C ASP A 421 -35.28 -5.98 20.65
N THR A 422 -35.80 -4.80 20.97
CA THR A 422 -37.09 -4.69 21.70
C THR A 422 -38.26 -5.04 20.78
N LEU A 423 -39.12 -5.99 21.17
CA LEU A 423 -40.33 -6.34 20.40
C LEU A 423 -41.36 -5.20 20.47
N THR A 424 -41.62 -4.54 19.35
CA THR A 424 -42.49 -3.36 19.28
C THR A 424 -43.95 -3.74 19.02
N ARG A 425 -44.20 -4.55 17.99
CA ARG A 425 -45.54 -4.90 17.50
C ARG A 425 -45.57 -6.20 16.70
N SER A 426 -46.78 -6.69 16.40
CA SER A 426 -46.99 -7.83 15.49
C SER A 426 -48.22 -7.62 14.61
N GLU A 427 -48.20 -8.25 13.42
CA GLU A 427 -49.31 -8.30 12.48
C GLU A 427 -49.57 -9.76 12.05
N PRO A 428 -50.75 -10.37 12.34
CA PRO A 428 -51.84 -9.84 13.17
C PRO A 428 -51.42 -9.62 14.64
N ALA A 429 -52.17 -8.80 15.37
CA ALA A 429 -51.79 -8.37 16.72
C ALA A 429 -51.97 -9.49 17.77
N SER A 430 -51.27 -9.38 18.91
CA SER A 430 -51.46 -10.24 20.09
C SER A 430 -52.96 -10.40 20.42
N GLY A 431 -53.43 -11.64 20.51
CA GLY A 431 -54.84 -11.98 20.79
C GLY A 431 -55.79 -11.94 19.59
N GLU A 432 -55.35 -11.51 18.40
CA GLU A 432 -56.15 -11.53 17.17
C GLU A 432 -56.28 -12.95 16.59
N GLN A 433 -57.36 -13.24 15.86
CA GLN A 433 -57.57 -14.58 15.28
C GLN A 433 -56.93 -14.69 13.88
N ALA A 434 -55.94 -15.56 13.75
CA ALA A 434 -55.22 -15.85 12.51
C ALA A 434 -55.55 -17.27 11.99
N PRO A 435 -55.68 -17.50 10.67
CA PRO A 435 -55.86 -18.85 10.12
C PRO A 435 -54.66 -19.77 10.45
N VAL A 436 -54.91 -21.03 10.80
CA VAL A 436 -53.83 -22.01 11.01
C VAL A 436 -52.92 -22.08 9.78
N GLY A 437 -51.61 -21.95 10.01
CA GLY A 437 -50.58 -21.91 8.97
C GLY A 437 -50.32 -20.53 8.36
N SER A 438 -51.01 -19.45 8.77
CA SER A 438 -50.68 -18.10 8.31
C SER A 438 -49.44 -17.53 8.99
N THR A 439 -48.79 -16.57 8.32
CA THR A 439 -47.65 -15.83 8.86
C THR A 439 -48.10 -14.78 9.87
N VAL A 440 -47.36 -14.66 10.98
CA VAL A 440 -47.36 -13.51 11.89
C VAL A 440 -46.05 -12.78 11.69
N GLU A 441 -46.12 -11.53 11.23
CA GLU A 441 -44.96 -10.64 11.17
C GLU A 441 -44.72 -10.02 12.54
N VAL A 442 -43.53 -10.20 13.11
CA VAL A 442 -43.14 -9.65 14.41
C VAL A 442 -42.03 -8.63 14.19
N TYR A 443 -42.27 -7.41 14.67
CA TYR A 443 -41.40 -6.26 14.50
C TYR A 443 -40.55 -6.06 15.76
N PHE A 444 -39.24 -5.91 15.57
CA PHE A 444 -38.26 -5.60 16.61
C PHE A 444 -37.60 -4.25 16.29
N SER A 445 -37.42 -3.40 17.30
CA SER A 445 -36.80 -2.08 17.12
C SER A 445 -35.40 -2.18 16.52
N GLY A 446 -35.09 -1.30 15.57
CA GLY A 446 -33.74 -1.06 15.07
C GLY A 446 -32.86 -0.20 15.99
N GLY A 447 -33.42 0.33 17.09
CA GLY A 447 -32.79 1.38 17.89
C GLY A 447 -33.09 2.80 17.35
N PRO A 448 -32.79 3.84 18.14
CA PRO A 448 -32.93 5.23 17.67
C PRO A 448 -32.09 5.50 16.42
N GLU A 449 -32.56 6.39 15.55
CA GLU A 449 -31.83 6.77 14.32
C GLU A 449 -30.47 7.39 14.67
N THR A 450 -29.40 6.62 14.47
CA THR A 450 -28.02 7.09 14.56
C THR A 450 -27.48 7.42 13.18
N PHE A 451 -26.68 8.48 13.09
CA PHE A 451 -25.96 8.88 11.89
C PHE A 451 -24.45 8.97 12.18
N PRO A 452 -23.58 8.90 11.16
CA PRO A 452 -22.15 9.02 11.38
C PRO A 452 -21.76 10.46 11.71
N MET A 453 -21.00 10.62 12.79
CA MET A 453 -20.37 11.88 13.21
C MET A 453 -19.60 12.52 12.03
N PRO A 454 -19.88 13.79 11.66
CA PRO A 454 -19.13 14.49 10.61
C PRO A 454 -17.63 14.57 10.91
N ASP A 455 -16.81 14.50 9.87
CA ASP A 455 -15.36 14.65 10.00
C ASP A 455 -15.01 16.14 9.98
N VAL A 456 -14.75 16.71 11.16
CA VAL A 456 -14.36 18.12 11.36
C VAL A 456 -12.86 18.31 11.56
N THR A 457 -12.07 17.24 11.42
CA THR A 457 -10.61 17.27 11.60
C THR A 457 -9.93 18.13 10.53
N GLY A 458 -9.02 19.02 10.93
CA GLY A 458 -8.34 19.94 10.02
C GLY A 458 -9.20 21.11 9.51
N MET A 459 -10.42 21.28 10.03
CA MET A 459 -11.21 22.51 9.83
C MET A 459 -10.80 23.56 10.86
N SER A 460 -11.03 24.85 10.57
CA SER A 460 -11.01 25.85 11.63
C SER A 460 -12.13 25.60 12.64
N GLN A 461 -11.96 26.02 13.90
CA GLN A 461 -12.99 25.90 14.94
C GLN A 461 -14.35 26.45 14.47
N GLU A 462 -14.38 27.61 13.80
CA GLU A 462 -15.62 28.25 13.33
C GLU A 462 -16.34 27.42 12.24
N GLU A 463 -15.58 26.75 11.37
CA GLU A 463 -16.12 25.83 10.36
C GLU A 463 -16.60 24.51 10.97
N ALA A 464 -15.85 23.97 11.95
CA ALA A 464 -16.20 22.77 12.68
C ALA A 464 -17.49 22.93 13.49
N GLU A 465 -17.61 24.03 14.24
CA GLU A 465 -18.84 24.40 14.98
C GLU A 465 -20.05 24.48 14.02
N SER A 466 -19.87 25.10 12.85
CA SER A 466 -20.91 25.21 11.82
C SER A 466 -21.32 23.84 11.25
N ALA A 467 -20.36 22.94 11.02
CA ALA A 467 -20.62 21.60 10.49
C ALA A 467 -21.30 20.68 11.52
N ILE A 468 -21.02 20.85 12.82
CA ILE A 468 -21.68 20.17 13.93
C ILE A 468 -23.14 20.61 14.03
N GLU A 469 -23.41 21.93 13.98
CA GLU A 469 -24.78 22.46 13.99
C GLU A 469 -25.59 22.05 12.74
N GLU A 470 -24.99 21.99 11.56
CA GLU A 470 -25.66 21.51 10.33
C GLU A 470 -26.00 20.01 10.39
N ALA A 471 -25.25 19.22 11.15
CA ALA A 471 -25.50 17.81 11.41
C ALA A 471 -26.52 17.54 12.54
N GLU A 472 -27.25 18.56 13.02
CA GLU A 472 -28.20 18.47 14.15
C GLU A 472 -27.55 18.02 15.48
N LEU A 473 -26.24 18.24 15.63
CA LEU A 473 -25.48 17.99 16.87
C LEU A 473 -25.26 19.30 17.66
N THR A 474 -24.67 19.18 18.86
CA THR A 474 -24.33 20.32 19.70
C THR A 474 -22.83 20.38 19.97
N VAL A 475 -22.27 21.59 20.05
CA VAL A 475 -20.85 21.81 20.41
C VAL A 475 -20.69 21.69 21.93
N GLY A 476 -19.74 20.86 22.35
CA GLY A 476 -19.40 20.57 23.74
C GLY A 476 -18.26 21.43 24.29
N ASP A 477 -17.38 20.83 25.08
CA ASP A 477 -16.18 21.49 25.62
C ASP A 477 -15.10 21.63 24.53
N VAL A 478 -14.58 22.84 24.35
CA VAL A 478 -13.42 23.11 23.47
C VAL A 478 -12.15 23.25 24.31
N SER A 479 -11.11 22.50 23.94
CA SER A 479 -9.82 22.45 24.64
C SER A 479 -8.65 22.69 23.68
N GLU A 480 -7.57 23.28 24.16
CA GLU A 480 -6.39 23.61 23.36
C GLU A 480 -5.24 22.62 23.61
N GLN A 481 -4.56 22.18 22.56
CA GLN A 481 -3.37 21.31 22.64
C GLN A 481 -2.21 21.84 21.77
N ALA A 482 -0.97 21.60 22.20
CA ALA A 482 0.22 21.85 21.38
C ALA A 482 0.38 20.72 20.34
N GLN A 483 0.54 21.09 19.06
CA GLN A 483 0.62 20.16 17.94
C GLN A 483 1.47 20.80 16.84
N ALA A 484 2.53 20.10 16.42
CA ALA A 484 3.41 20.58 15.35
C ALA A 484 2.67 20.63 14.01
N GLY A 485 2.82 21.74 13.27
CA GLY A 485 2.34 21.87 11.90
C GLY A 485 0.82 22.04 11.72
N ALA A 486 0.07 22.30 12.80
CA ALA A 486 -1.35 22.67 12.74
C ALA A 486 -1.51 24.17 13.05
N ASP A 487 -2.37 24.86 12.29
CA ASP A 487 -2.59 26.31 12.45
C ASP A 487 -3.38 26.61 13.74
N GLN A 488 -3.17 27.78 14.35
CA GLN A 488 -3.88 28.14 15.59
C GLN A 488 -5.40 28.16 15.36
N GLY A 489 -6.13 27.37 16.13
CA GLY A 489 -7.59 27.21 16.03
C GLY A 489 -8.05 26.12 15.05
N GLU A 490 -7.14 25.35 14.44
CA GLU A 490 -7.45 24.16 13.65
C GLU A 490 -7.86 22.98 14.57
N VAL A 491 -8.89 22.21 14.21
CA VAL A 491 -9.35 21.05 14.97
C VAL A 491 -8.41 19.86 14.79
N ILE A 492 -7.74 19.46 15.87
CA ILE A 492 -6.88 18.27 15.97
C ILE A 492 -7.72 16.99 16.08
N SER A 493 -8.79 17.03 16.88
CA SER A 493 -9.70 15.89 17.07
C SER A 493 -11.05 16.31 17.66
N SER A 494 -12.05 15.45 17.47
CA SER A 494 -13.37 15.55 18.11
C SER A 494 -13.67 14.31 18.97
N SER A 495 -14.60 14.46 19.92
CA SER A 495 -15.19 13.37 20.69
C SER A 495 -16.71 13.60 20.77
N PRO A 496 -17.58 12.78 20.14
CA PRO A 496 -17.30 11.53 19.42
C PRO A 496 -16.36 11.67 18.22
N ALA A 497 -15.71 10.55 17.86
CA ALA A 497 -14.72 10.52 16.78
C ALA A 497 -15.39 10.58 15.39
N PRO A 498 -14.72 11.08 14.34
CA PRO A 498 -15.27 11.08 12.98
C PRO A 498 -15.79 9.71 12.54
N ARG A 499 -17.01 9.69 11.99
CA ARG A 499 -17.80 8.49 11.59
C ARG A 499 -18.28 7.58 12.72
N GLU A 500 -18.06 7.90 13.99
CA GLU A 500 -18.70 7.23 15.12
C GLU A 500 -20.23 7.47 15.08
N ALA A 501 -21.04 6.50 15.53
CA ALA A 501 -22.49 6.61 15.49
C ALA A 501 -22.99 7.55 16.59
N VAL A 502 -23.69 8.62 16.21
CA VAL A 502 -24.23 9.65 17.11
C VAL A 502 -25.73 9.83 16.90
N ASN A 503 -26.41 10.28 17.96
CA ASN A 503 -27.84 10.60 17.96
C ASN A 503 -28.06 12.10 17.68
N PRO A 504 -29.21 12.50 17.13
CA PRO A 504 -29.58 13.92 17.04
C PRO A 504 -29.51 14.61 18.41
N GLY A 505 -28.77 15.72 18.48
CA GLY A 505 -28.57 16.50 19.69
C GLY A 505 -27.46 16.01 20.64
N ASP A 506 -26.66 14.99 20.28
CA ASP A 506 -25.47 14.63 21.05
C ASP A 506 -24.44 15.79 21.07
N SER A 507 -23.56 15.78 22.08
CA SER A 507 -22.53 16.80 22.32
C SER A 507 -21.19 16.37 21.75
N VAL A 508 -20.52 17.27 21.03
CA VAL A 508 -19.21 17.06 20.39
C VAL A 508 -18.17 17.95 21.05
N ASP A 509 -17.28 17.36 21.85
CA ASP A 509 -16.11 18.04 22.41
C ASP A 509 -15.03 18.17 21.33
N LEU A 510 -14.29 19.29 21.34
CA LEU A 510 -13.24 19.59 20.36
C LEU A 510 -11.87 19.79 21.04
N VAL A 511 -10.83 19.29 20.39
CA VAL A 511 -9.43 19.63 20.67
C VAL A 511 -8.89 20.45 19.51
N VAL A 512 -8.51 21.70 19.77
CA VAL A 512 -7.96 22.63 18.76
C VAL A 512 -6.48 22.90 18.99
N ALA A 513 -5.76 23.22 17.92
CA ALA A 513 -4.35 23.58 17.97
C ALA A 513 -4.14 24.94 18.63
N SER A 514 -3.32 24.95 19.68
CA SER A 514 -3.00 26.13 20.48
C SER A 514 -2.04 27.14 19.81
N GLY A 515 -1.58 26.84 18.58
CA GLY A 515 -0.51 27.58 17.91
C GLY A 515 0.86 27.44 18.57
N GLN A 516 1.04 26.42 19.43
CA GLN A 516 2.26 26.15 20.16
C GLN A 516 2.80 24.75 19.85
N VAL A 517 4.13 24.62 19.93
CA VAL A 517 4.90 23.40 19.67
C VAL A 517 6.00 23.25 20.73
N ASP A 518 6.31 22.02 21.12
CA ASP A 518 7.35 21.73 22.10
C ASP A 518 8.73 21.62 21.42
N LEU A 519 9.56 22.66 21.59
CA LEU A 519 10.94 22.70 21.10
C LEU A 519 11.85 21.85 21.99
N PRO A 520 12.49 20.78 21.48
CA PRO A 520 13.46 20.00 22.24
C PRO A 520 14.76 20.78 22.50
N ASN A 521 15.62 20.21 23.36
CA ASN A 521 17.01 20.65 23.48
C ASN A 521 17.87 19.98 22.39
N LEU A 522 18.41 20.80 21.50
CA LEU A 522 19.22 20.47 20.34
C LEU A 522 20.73 20.59 20.62
N ILE A 523 21.13 21.09 21.79
CA ILE A 523 22.55 21.23 22.17
C ILE A 523 23.25 19.86 22.12
N GLY A 524 24.38 19.81 21.43
CA GLY A 524 25.19 18.61 21.20
C GLY A 524 24.78 17.77 19.98
N GLN A 525 23.73 18.15 19.25
CA GLN A 525 23.44 17.58 17.93
C GLN A 525 24.29 18.23 16.84
N SER A 526 24.46 17.56 15.70
CA SER A 526 25.04 18.19 14.51
C SER A 526 24.08 19.24 13.91
N GLN A 527 24.61 20.18 13.13
CA GLN A 527 23.79 21.18 12.42
C GLN A 527 22.66 20.52 11.61
N GLU A 528 22.96 19.46 10.85
CA GLU A 528 22.00 18.75 9.99
C GLU A 528 20.89 18.06 10.81
N GLU A 529 21.22 17.40 11.93
CA GLU A 529 20.21 16.76 12.81
C GLU A 529 19.29 17.79 13.48
N ALA A 530 19.86 18.92 13.90
CA ALA A 530 19.11 20.00 14.55
C ALA A 530 18.20 20.75 13.55
N GLU A 531 18.66 21.00 12.32
CA GLU A 531 17.85 21.58 11.24
C GLU A 531 16.67 20.66 10.89
N ASN A 532 16.91 19.36 10.64
CA ASN A 532 15.84 18.40 10.36
C ASN A 532 14.81 18.32 11.53
N THR A 533 15.27 18.39 12.78
CA THR A 533 14.37 18.38 13.95
C THR A 533 13.50 19.63 14.03
N LEU A 534 13.99 20.79 13.57
CA LEU A 534 13.19 22.02 13.51
C LEU A 534 12.20 22.01 12.34
N ASP A 535 12.62 21.48 11.18
CA ASP A 535 11.77 21.30 10.00
C ASP A 535 10.58 20.36 10.30
N ASP A 536 10.83 19.23 10.98
CA ASP A 536 9.78 18.29 11.44
C ASP A 536 8.77 18.93 12.43
N LEU A 537 9.20 19.97 13.16
CA LEU A 537 8.35 20.74 14.08
C LEU A 537 7.69 21.96 13.40
N GLY A 538 8.03 22.25 12.13
CA GLY A 538 7.56 23.42 11.40
C GLY A 538 8.09 24.76 11.95
N LEU A 539 9.31 24.77 12.50
CA LEU A 539 9.95 25.96 13.09
C LEU A 539 11.07 26.50 12.20
N ASP A 540 11.09 27.82 12.00
CA ASP A 540 12.17 28.52 11.30
C ASP A 540 13.51 28.37 12.04
N SER A 541 14.57 27.92 11.36
CA SER A 541 15.94 27.89 11.90
C SER A 541 16.77 29.13 11.50
N SER A 542 17.79 29.46 12.30
CA SER A 542 18.78 30.51 11.99
C SER A 542 20.15 30.12 12.52
N ILE A 543 21.17 30.11 11.67
CA ILE A 543 22.50 29.63 12.04
C ILE A 543 23.44 30.79 12.37
N GLU A 544 24.01 30.76 13.57
CA GLU A 544 25.15 31.57 14.00
C GLU A 544 26.35 30.64 14.23
N ARG A 545 27.58 31.17 14.16
CA ARG A 545 28.82 30.41 14.41
C ARG A 545 29.66 31.10 15.49
N THR A 546 30.37 30.31 16.28
CA THR A 546 31.29 30.80 17.30
C THR A 546 32.51 29.89 17.42
N PRO A 547 33.73 30.45 17.58
CA PRO A 547 34.91 29.64 17.85
C PRO A 547 34.78 28.90 19.19
N VAL A 548 35.25 27.64 19.25
CA VAL A 548 35.21 26.79 20.45
C VAL A 548 36.59 26.25 20.82
N ASP A 549 36.88 26.16 22.12
CA ASP A 549 38.17 25.65 22.64
C ASP A 549 38.28 24.11 22.59
N ASP A 550 37.15 23.38 22.60
CA ASP A 550 37.12 21.92 22.51
C ASP A 550 36.77 21.49 21.08
N GLY A 551 37.72 20.80 20.43
CA GLY A 551 37.54 20.29 19.06
C GLY A 551 36.42 19.25 18.90
N ASN A 552 35.86 18.72 19.99
CA ASN A 552 34.68 17.85 19.95
C ASN A 552 33.37 18.62 19.71
N ASP A 553 33.34 19.93 20.00
CA ASP A 553 32.16 20.79 19.83
C ASP A 553 32.06 21.41 18.42
N VAL A 554 33.09 21.23 17.58
CA VAL A 554 33.14 21.73 16.20
C VAL A 554 32.10 21.03 15.33
N GLY A 555 31.23 21.81 14.68
CA GLY A 555 30.11 21.33 13.87
C GLY A 555 28.86 20.93 14.66
N LEU A 556 28.89 21.05 16.00
CA LEU A 556 27.75 20.77 16.88
C LEU A 556 27.07 22.06 17.35
N VAL A 557 25.80 21.95 17.72
CA VAL A 557 25.04 23.03 18.39
C VAL A 557 25.59 23.20 19.81
N VAL A 558 26.26 24.33 20.07
CA VAL A 558 26.78 24.67 21.42
C VAL A 558 25.82 25.53 22.22
N GLN A 559 24.93 26.27 21.55
CA GLN A 559 23.87 27.06 22.16
C GLN A 559 22.65 27.09 21.24
N GLN A 560 21.47 27.18 21.83
CA GLN A 560 20.22 27.50 21.11
C GLN A 560 19.50 28.66 21.78
N SER A 561 18.66 29.36 21.02
CA SER A 561 17.75 30.38 21.52
C SER A 561 16.45 30.36 20.71
N PRO A 562 15.26 30.15 21.32
CA PRO A 562 15.03 29.93 22.75
C PRO A 562 15.55 28.58 23.29
N GLU A 563 15.68 28.49 24.61
CA GLU A 563 15.92 27.22 25.31
C GLU A 563 14.73 26.26 25.12
N GLY A 564 14.96 24.95 25.24
CA GLY A 564 13.93 23.93 25.02
C GLY A 564 12.72 24.06 25.95
N GLY A 565 11.52 23.88 25.39
CA GLY A 565 10.22 24.08 26.02
C GLY A 565 9.15 24.44 25.00
N THR A 566 7.94 24.75 25.46
CA THR A 566 6.82 25.13 24.59
C THR A 566 7.03 26.53 24.01
N VAL A 567 7.00 26.65 22.67
CA VAL A 567 7.18 27.89 21.90
C VAL A 567 6.01 28.07 20.92
N GLY A 568 5.82 29.28 20.37
CA GLY A 568 4.81 29.50 19.32
C GLY A 568 5.28 28.97 17.96
N GLN A 569 4.35 28.56 17.10
CA GLN A 569 4.67 28.00 15.77
C GLN A 569 5.48 28.96 14.87
N ASP A 570 5.29 30.28 15.01
CA ASP A 570 6.07 31.32 14.31
C ASP A 570 7.47 31.59 14.91
N THR A 571 7.94 30.80 15.88
CA THR A 571 9.18 31.08 16.61
C THR A 571 10.40 30.69 15.80
N ARG A 572 11.24 31.68 15.44
CA ARG A 572 12.56 31.41 14.89
C ARG A 572 13.54 30.94 15.98
N VAL A 573 14.15 29.78 15.77
CA VAL A 573 15.16 29.18 16.65
C VAL A 573 16.55 29.48 16.10
N THR A 574 17.33 30.25 16.84
CA THR A 574 18.76 30.45 16.54
C THR A 574 19.57 29.27 17.09
N LEU A 575 20.35 28.62 16.23
CA LEU A 575 21.33 27.61 16.58
C LEU A 575 22.74 28.22 16.44
N THR A 576 23.50 28.22 17.52
CA THR A 576 24.91 28.60 17.51
C THR A 576 25.76 27.34 17.35
N ILE A 577 26.48 27.23 16.23
CA ILE A 577 27.32 26.10 15.89
C ILE A 577 28.78 26.39 16.27
N GLY A 578 29.45 25.42 16.90
CA GLY A 578 30.88 25.52 17.18
C GLY A 578 31.71 25.46 15.90
N GLU A 579 32.69 26.34 15.75
CA GLU A 579 33.67 26.30 14.65
C GLU A 579 35.11 26.33 15.20
N GLU A 580 36.08 25.92 14.36
CA GLU A 580 37.49 25.97 14.76
C GLU A 580 37.91 27.43 15.00
N PRO A 581 38.65 27.74 16.07
CA PRO A 581 39.14 29.09 16.31
C PRO A 581 40.10 29.50 15.20
N GLU A 582 39.90 30.71 14.64
CA GLU A 582 40.79 31.26 13.62
C GLU A 582 42.23 31.29 14.13
N ALA A 583 43.16 30.68 13.39
CA ALA A 583 44.56 30.66 13.76
C ALA A 583 45.16 32.07 13.69
N GLU A 584 45.72 32.57 14.79
CA GLU A 584 46.39 33.87 14.81
C GLU A 584 47.64 33.84 13.91
N MET A 585 47.61 34.59 12.82
CA MET A 585 48.71 34.73 11.88
C MET A 585 49.63 35.90 12.25
N THR A 586 50.93 35.73 12.04
CA THR A 586 51.97 36.71 12.35
C THR A 586 53.05 36.74 11.26
N GLN A 587 53.70 37.89 11.07
CA GLN A 587 54.76 38.05 10.08
C GLN A 587 56.14 37.79 10.68
N LEU A 588 56.94 36.95 10.01
CA LEU A 588 58.27 36.61 10.47
C LEU A 588 59.24 37.80 10.39
N PRO A 589 59.91 38.20 11.48
CA PRO A 589 60.99 39.18 11.43
C PRO A 589 62.17 38.63 10.63
N ASN A 590 62.97 39.54 10.06
CA ASN A 590 64.25 39.16 9.48
C ASN A 590 65.29 38.99 10.59
N VAL A 591 65.74 37.75 10.80
CA VAL A 591 66.77 37.39 11.78
C VAL A 591 68.10 37.00 11.12
N VAL A 592 68.19 37.02 9.79
CA VAL A 592 69.44 36.77 9.07
C VAL A 592 70.45 37.89 9.38
N GLY A 593 71.68 37.51 9.76
CA GLY A 593 72.72 38.42 10.20
C GLY A 593 72.68 38.82 11.68
N MET A 594 71.68 38.39 12.45
CA MET A 594 71.67 38.51 13.91
C MET A 594 72.54 37.42 14.57
N THR A 595 72.96 37.65 15.81
CA THR A 595 73.48 36.55 16.66
C THR A 595 72.37 35.57 17.01
N VAL A 596 72.71 34.34 17.41
CA VAL A 596 71.70 33.34 17.81
C VAL A 596 70.77 33.86 18.91
N ASP A 597 71.32 34.50 19.95
CA ASP A 597 70.51 34.99 21.09
C ASP A 597 69.53 36.09 20.65
N GLU A 598 69.97 37.05 19.83
CA GLU A 598 69.13 38.11 19.25
C GLU A 598 68.04 37.53 18.32
N ALA A 599 68.36 36.50 17.52
CA ALA A 599 67.41 35.84 16.64
C ALA A 599 66.32 35.08 17.41
N LEU A 600 66.68 34.38 18.49
CA LEU A 600 65.72 33.70 19.37
C LEU A 600 64.81 34.71 20.10
N GLU A 601 65.37 35.82 20.58
CA GLU A 601 64.59 36.89 21.20
C GLU A 601 63.65 37.57 20.19
N ALA A 602 64.09 37.84 18.96
CA ALA A 602 63.25 38.43 17.91
C ALA A 602 62.09 37.49 17.52
N LEU A 603 62.35 36.21 17.26
CA LEU A 603 61.32 35.24 16.88
C LEU A 603 60.28 35.03 18.00
N SER A 604 60.71 34.98 19.27
CA SER A 604 59.79 34.81 20.41
C SER A 604 59.04 36.08 20.80
N SER A 605 59.65 37.27 20.70
CA SER A 605 59.03 38.54 21.14
C SER A 605 58.22 39.26 20.06
N GLN A 606 58.55 39.08 18.77
CA GLN A 606 57.89 39.81 17.67
C GLN A 606 56.92 38.91 16.89
N ALA A 607 57.22 37.61 16.78
CA ALA A 607 56.37 36.64 16.09
C ALA A 607 55.75 35.58 17.03
N ASN A 608 56.26 35.40 18.25
CA ASN A 608 55.80 34.35 19.18
C ASN A 608 55.82 32.94 18.55
N VAL A 609 56.90 32.63 17.82
CA VAL A 609 57.12 31.35 17.13
C VAL A 609 58.26 30.53 17.74
N ASN A 610 58.24 29.21 17.54
CA ASN A 610 59.22 28.27 18.05
C ASN A 610 60.45 28.21 17.13
N ALA A 611 61.63 28.53 17.64
CA ALA A 611 62.85 28.53 16.83
C ALA A 611 63.62 27.20 16.89
N ARG A 612 63.76 26.53 15.75
CA ARG A 612 64.62 25.34 15.57
C ARG A 612 65.98 25.75 15.01
N GLN A 613 67.06 25.21 15.56
CA GLN A 613 68.42 25.53 15.12
C GLN A 613 69.04 24.39 14.29
N THR A 614 69.59 24.73 13.13
CA THR A 614 70.50 23.89 12.35
C THR A 614 71.85 24.59 12.18
N THR A 615 72.87 23.89 11.69
CA THR A 615 74.19 24.50 11.45
C THR A 615 74.72 24.19 10.05
N ALA A 616 75.37 25.18 9.43
CA ALA A 616 76.01 25.07 8.13
C ALA A 616 77.26 25.97 8.06
N SER A 617 78.17 25.71 7.12
CA SER A 617 79.27 26.64 6.83
C SER A 617 78.79 27.78 5.93
N SER A 618 79.02 29.03 6.31
CA SER A 618 78.81 30.21 5.45
C SER A 618 80.14 30.93 5.20
N GLU A 619 80.33 31.42 3.98
CA GLU A 619 81.44 32.31 3.63
C GLU A 619 81.13 33.79 3.95
N GLU A 620 79.84 34.12 4.13
CA GLU A 620 79.35 35.48 4.37
C GLU A 620 79.23 35.78 5.88
N TYR A 621 78.73 34.83 6.67
CA TYR A 621 78.47 35.02 8.10
C TYR A 621 79.48 34.27 8.98
N CYS A 622 80.04 34.97 9.97
CA CYS A 622 80.95 34.38 10.96
C CYS A 622 80.24 33.34 11.85
N SER A 623 81.03 32.46 12.49
CA SER A 623 80.50 31.45 13.42
C SER A 623 79.65 32.08 14.53
N GLY A 624 78.43 31.59 14.73
CA GLY A 624 77.50 32.08 15.75
C GLY A 624 76.51 33.17 15.30
N TYR A 625 76.49 33.50 14.01
CA TYR A 625 75.45 34.34 13.38
C TYR A 625 74.47 33.48 12.57
N VAL A 626 73.22 33.92 12.45
CA VAL A 626 72.22 33.29 11.58
C VAL A 626 72.52 33.62 10.12
N SER A 627 72.74 32.60 9.29
CA SER A 627 73.02 32.75 7.85
C SER A 627 71.82 32.52 6.95
N ALA A 628 70.75 31.90 7.46
CA ALA A 628 69.48 31.73 6.76
C ALA A 628 68.33 31.47 7.75
N GLN A 629 67.11 31.79 7.35
CA GLN A 629 65.87 31.41 8.04
C GLN A 629 64.89 30.76 7.04
N ASP A 630 64.08 29.83 7.52
CA ASP A 630 63.03 29.14 6.78
C ASP A 630 61.79 28.96 7.69
N PRO A 631 60.61 29.53 7.37
CA PRO A 631 60.30 30.35 6.20
C PRO A 631 61.05 31.70 6.13
N PRO A 632 61.15 32.34 4.94
CA PRO A 632 61.86 33.60 4.77
C PRO A 632 61.19 34.77 5.52
N ALA A 633 61.95 35.85 5.74
CA ALA A 633 61.45 37.05 6.42
C ALA A 633 60.24 37.66 5.68
N GLY A 634 59.25 38.14 6.44
CA GLY A 634 57.99 38.66 5.91
C GLY A 634 56.96 37.58 5.53
N SER A 635 57.28 36.29 5.67
CA SER A 635 56.27 35.22 5.54
C SER A 635 55.23 35.33 6.66
N GLU A 636 53.96 35.12 6.33
CA GLU A 636 52.89 34.94 7.31
C GLU A 636 52.87 33.48 7.77
N VAL A 637 52.89 33.27 9.08
CA VAL A 637 52.84 31.95 9.73
C VAL A 637 51.93 31.99 10.94
N GLU A 638 51.47 30.83 11.38
CA GLU A 638 50.69 30.70 12.61
C GLU A 638 51.57 31.01 13.85
N VAL A 639 51.01 31.70 14.84
CA VAL A 639 51.63 31.88 16.16
C VAL A 639 51.93 30.52 16.79
N GLY A 640 53.15 30.34 17.32
CA GLY A 640 53.61 29.05 17.86
C GLY A 640 54.13 28.04 16.82
N SER A 641 54.07 28.34 15.51
CA SER A 641 54.69 27.50 14.47
C SER A 641 56.21 27.38 14.62
N ASP A 642 56.82 26.40 13.95
CA ASP A 642 58.28 26.17 13.98
C ASP A 642 59.01 26.91 12.84
N VAL A 643 59.94 27.79 13.18
CA VAL A 643 60.85 28.47 12.24
C VAL A 643 62.25 27.89 12.37
N THR A 644 62.86 27.47 11.25
CA THR A 644 64.23 26.96 11.25
C THR A 644 65.23 28.07 10.96
N ILE A 645 66.11 28.37 11.92
CA ILE A 645 67.28 29.22 11.73
C ILE A 645 68.54 28.38 11.49
N THR A 646 69.29 28.71 10.44
CA THR A 646 70.59 28.11 10.14
C THR A 646 71.69 28.96 10.72
N VAL A 647 72.42 28.44 11.70
CA VAL A 647 73.54 29.12 12.35
C VAL A 647 74.83 28.80 11.60
N SER A 648 75.58 29.83 11.23
CA SER A 648 76.88 29.67 10.59
C SER A 648 77.91 29.06 11.54
N THR A 649 78.74 28.16 11.01
CA THR A 649 79.97 27.65 11.62
C THR A 649 81.23 28.37 11.10
N GLY A 650 81.06 29.32 10.18
CA GLY A 650 82.13 30.04 9.46
C GLY A 650 82.82 29.20 8.38
N ALA A 651 83.55 29.88 7.49
CA ALA A 651 84.37 29.24 6.49
C ALA A 651 85.74 28.79 7.07
N PRO A 652 86.36 27.70 6.55
CA PRO A 652 87.65 27.23 7.03
C PRO A 652 88.77 28.28 6.90
N GLY A 653 89.18 28.87 8.02
CA GLY A 653 90.22 29.91 8.07
C GLY A 653 89.72 31.36 8.01
N GLN A 654 88.41 31.59 8.17
CA GLN A 654 87.83 32.93 8.28
C GLN A 654 88.28 33.64 9.57
N ASP A 655 88.85 34.85 9.45
CA ASP A 655 89.28 35.66 10.59
C ASP A 655 88.16 36.59 11.06
N CYS A 656 87.46 36.19 12.12
CA CYS A 656 86.37 36.95 12.74
C CYS A 656 86.85 37.87 13.89
N SER A 657 88.15 38.22 13.96
CA SER A 657 88.70 39.03 15.06
C SER A 657 88.31 40.51 15.05
N ALA A 658 87.79 41.01 13.93
CA ALA A 658 87.18 42.34 13.83
C ALA A 658 85.66 42.24 14.06
N GLY A 659 85.23 42.37 15.32
CA GLY A 659 83.81 42.25 15.70
C GLY A 659 82.93 43.32 15.05
N GLY A 660 82.16 42.91 14.04
CA GLY A 660 81.12 43.69 13.37
C GLY A 660 80.59 42.94 12.15
N PRO A 661 79.28 43.00 11.83
CA PRO A 661 78.76 42.41 10.62
C PRO A 661 79.31 43.15 9.39
N THR A 662 79.63 42.43 8.33
CA THR A 662 79.79 43.01 6.99
C THR A 662 78.42 43.05 6.33
N PRO A 663 77.74 44.21 6.19
CA PRO A 663 76.52 44.29 5.40
C PRO A 663 76.88 44.30 3.91
N ALA A 664 76.35 43.36 3.15
CA ALA A 664 76.23 43.51 1.70
C ALA A 664 75.28 44.68 1.37
N PRO A 665 75.49 45.41 0.26
CA PRO A 665 74.83 46.70 0.03
C PRO A 665 73.36 46.55 -0.36
N ALA A 666 72.56 47.56 -0.01
CA ALA A 666 71.13 47.61 -0.29
C ALA A 666 70.80 48.18 -1.69
N VAL A 667 69.72 47.63 -2.27
CA VAL A 667 68.90 48.13 -3.40
C VAL A 667 69.60 48.31 -4.76
N GLY A 668 69.23 47.44 -5.70
CA GLY A 668 69.19 47.75 -7.13
C GLY A 668 67.76 48.07 -7.55
N ASP A 669 67.47 49.35 -7.74
CA ASP A 669 66.28 49.84 -8.44
C ASP A 669 66.58 49.77 -9.94
N ASP A 670 65.83 48.93 -10.67
CA ASP A 670 65.89 48.88 -12.13
C ASP A 670 64.44 48.78 -12.66
N GLY A 671 63.89 49.93 -13.05
CA GLY A 671 62.60 50.00 -13.73
C GLY A 671 62.71 49.46 -15.16
N GLY A 672 62.01 48.37 -15.44
CA GLY A 672 61.94 47.73 -16.76
C GLY A 672 60.49 47.54 -17.20
N ASP A 673 59.93 48.56 -17.85
CA ASP A 673 58.71 48.48 -18.63
C ASP A 673 58.91 47.58 -19.85
N GLU A 674 58.20 46.46 -19.93
CA GLU A 674 57.76 45.82 -21.18
C GLU A 674 56.73 44.73 -20.85
N GLY A 675 55.45 44.98 -21.15
CA GLY A 675 54.42 43.95 -21.14
C GLY A 675 54.11 43.46 -22.55
N ASP A 676 53.81 42.16 -22.70
CA ASP A 676 52.77 41.62 -23.59
C ASP A 676 52.64 40.08 -23.40
N GLY A 677 51.42 39.54 -23.57
CA GLY A 677 51.19 38.11 -23.83
C GLY A 677 50.43 37.30 -22.76
N GLY A 678 49.18 36.93 -23.08
CA GLY A 678 48.34 35.98 -22.33
C GLY A 678 47.20 36.69 -21.59
N ASP A 679 46.08 37.01 -22.25
CA ASP A 679 44.95 36.09 -22.52
C ASP A 679 44.49 35.32 -21.28
N ASP A 680 43.41 35.79 -20.65
CA ASP A 680 42.36 34.92 -20.13
C ASP A 680 40.99 35.63 -20.13
N ASP A 681 39.98 34.86 -20.49
CA ASP A 681 38.64 35.24 -20.94
C ASP A 681 37.67 35.51 -19.76
N GLU A 682 37.08 36.72 -19.67
CA GLU A 682 35.86 36.95 -18.90
C GLU A 682 34.80 37.70 -19.73
N GLY A 683 33.90 36.92 -20.34
CA GLY A 683 32.70 37.43 -21.00
C GLY A 683 31.59 37.79 -20.02
N ILE A 684 31.54 39.04 -19.56
CA ILE A 684 30.35 39.61 -18.89
C ILE A 684 29.50 40.37 -19.91
N LEU A 685 28.31 39.86 -20.20
CA LEU A 685 27.27 40.57 -20.97
C LEU A 685 26.54 41.58 -20.07
N PRO A 686 26.29 42.82 -20.54
CA PRO A 686 25.45 43.77 -19.83
C PRO A 686 23.96 43.53 -20.13
N SER A 687 23.11 44.02 -19.22
CA SER A 687 21.69 44.34 -19.45
C SER A 687 21.44 45.78 -18.99
N PRO A 688 20.43 46.49 -19.52
CA PRO A 688 19.39 46.05 -20.47
C PRO A 688 19.74 46.24 -21.95
#